data_AF-G7CF59-F1
#
_entry.id   AF-G7CF59-F1
#
_cell.length_a   1.000
_cell.length_b   1.000
_cell.length_c   1.000
_cell.angle_alpha   90.00
_cell.angle_beta   90.00
_cell.angle_gamma   90.00
#
_symmetry.space_group_name_H-M   'P 1'
#
loop_
_entity.id
_entity.type
_entity.pdbx_description
1 polymer ?
#
loop_
_entity_poly.entity_id
_entity_poly.type
_entity_poly.pdbx_seq_one_letter_code
_entity_poly.pdbx_strand_id
1 'polypeptide(L)'
;MLSSRDGRLVATKPGETPLEVGQVPAPVEIDLSARGSVVSDITAIATAVGYPEVDEEDPPSLDDVRQWVLQQLFGKIPPSRIPGLPWAHLFDGAEELLDDPSFDNPSTFANNPAITYDPDFGRLKPGSARIDADGTTKTAVSNLISVAAGEVMPMSVHVFYEGVTATGPDPIQMVVRGYHVEEDGTRTLVDTTVIDAVAAPSGESDDVPGADDGWLRLAGSYTVPEPTTSVDEIVMEISVTADLTAGTVWFDDGSVTKTRDGMPQSWILNLPTDLNSLWNGLSGMVDGLLIHLGIEPLGDLFDRIFDLGDALEWIQDRAETAWTDATTALSNVGQLMTNLLTDPAAVIGTIPQSIVSGLSDLATQTNQIIEILAGGIVTPVNSLVQAVKDWFNQWFGGGSNQAIPLSQKGAPNGVTPLGPNQKIPIEYFPDGFTPSEVTHPHFVLTLDDNVPVPNNTETVLSGWKVAGSVEPLWEDSTNTRWRFDGAGWWYVDTAVAWESNSNGSRQSSLTRHLVNSSLRLEQVDATPAMVGLWPLRTNTDGLLDVSTSGEFNYGDYFDVRVWQNSGGALDVLADETVVKALYVGERIPDSTFIPPVEYDNRGDGASNPSSTTLQWQHQASGTDRAVVAFVQWGRDILSNPPTVTYGGQPMDLVAWARHNSTASNEGAMAAYILLDPPTTTQTVTVTRQSGTLQQFRGNTVSYTGVGGYTGYTKTNNDGGMPITVPSAPGRRVANAIASTWTGGGTPGQGVIDGYQKAVRFSFSPGQRGGMYGGDAPGAATVEHRVTTTGGRWVSCTVDLHDTS
;
A
#
# COMPACT_ATOMS: atom_id res chain seq x y z
N MET A 1 43.54 86.33 43.03
CA MET A 1 42.79 87.18 43.99
C MET A 1 43.63 87.30 45.24
N LEU A 2 43.76 88.53 45.74
CA LEU A 2 44.55 88.89 46.91
C LEU A 2 43.93 88.25 48.16
N SER A 3 44.68 87.38 48.84
CA SER A 3 44.31 86.87 50.16
C SER A 3 44.36 88.03 51.16
N SER A 4 43.25 88.37 51.81
CA SER A 4 43.31 89.17 53.04
C SER A 4 43.94 88.32 54.15
N ARG A 5 44.55 89.00 55.13
CA ARG A 5 45.44 88.38 56.14
C ARG A 5 44.75 87.43 57.14
N ASP A 6 43.43 87.26 57.04
CA ASP A 6 42.60 86.46 57.96
C ASP A 6 41.90 85.25 57.30
N GLY A 7 42.33 84.85 56.09
CA GLY A 7 41.99 83.53 55.52
C GLY A 7 40.55 83.30 55.05
N ARG A 8 39.74 84.36 54.85
CA ARG A 8 38.39 84.24 54.25
C ARG A 8 38.39 84.55 52.75
N LEU A 9 37.69 83.72 51.99
CA LEU A 9 37.43 83.90 50.55
C LEU A 9 36.45 85.06 50.35
N VAL A 10 36.86 86.05 49.56
CA VAL A 10 35.98 87.11 49.04
C VAL A 10 35.80 86.83 47.55
N ALA A 11 34.62 86.40 47.14
CA ALA A 11 34.27 86.17 45.75
C ALA A 11 33.17 87.15 45.33
N THR A 12 33.37 87.84 44.21
CA THR A 12 32.35 88.61 43.51
C THR A 12 31.65 87.75 42.45
N LYS A 13 30.36 87.99 42.19
CA LYS A 13 29.59 87.28 41.15
C LYS A 13 30.20 87.53 39.75
N PRO A 14 30.09 86.57 38.82
CA PRO A 14 30.53 86.77 37.43
C PRO A 14 29.73 87.90 36.76
N GLY A 15 30.42 88.93 36.24
CA GLY A 15 29.80 90.01 35.45
C GLY A 15 29.67 91.37 36.16
N GLU A 16 30.03 91.48 37.44
CA GLU A 16 30.08 92.77 38.13
C GLU A 16 31.51 93.33 38.19
N THR A 17 31.64 94.64 37.99
CA THR A 17 32.91 95.38 38.01
C THR A 17 33.60 95.23 39.39
N PRO A 18 34.91 94.98 39.46
CA PRO A 18 35.61 94.85 40.74
C PRO A 18 35.43 96.11 41.61
N LEU A 19 35.06 95.93 42.87
CA LEU A 19 34.97 97.01 43.86
C LEU A 19 36.34 97.70 44.00
N GLU A 20 36.37 99.04 43.95
CA GLU A 20 37.60 99.82 44.19
C GLU A 20 38.12 99.59 45.63
N VAL A 21 39.45 99.63 45.77
CA VAL A 21 40.15 99.39 47.04
C VAL A 21 39.71 100.40 48.09
N GLY A 22 38.88 99.97 49.05
CA GLY A 22 38.46 100.78 50.21
C GLY A 22 36.98 100.69 50.59
N GLN A 23 36.12 100.04 49.79
CA GLN A 23 34.72 99.82 50.18
C GLN A 23 34.52 98.47 50.91
N VAL A 24 33.81 98.50 52.03
CA VAL A 24 33.42 97.32 52.82
C VAL A 24 32.03 96.85 52.35
N PRO A 25 31.86 95.65 51.78
CA PRO A 25 30.54 95.11 51.45
C PRO A 25 29.80 94.68 52.72
N ALA A 26 28.48 94.90 52.76
CA ALA A 26 27.64 94.39 53.84
C ALA A 26 27.66 92.84 53.86
N PRO A 27 27.80 92.20 55.04
CA PRO A 27 27.81 90.74 55.13
C PRO A 27 26.41 90.20 54.83
N VAL A 28 26.35 89.19 53.95
CA VAL A 28 25.15 88.37 53.71
C VAL A 28 25.28 87.13 54.59
N GLU A 29 24.32 86.92 55.50
CA GLU A 29 24.17 85.64 56.22
C GLU A 29 23.65 84.58 55.26
N ILE A 30 24.32 83.43 55.22
CA ILE A 30 23.81 82.23 54.56
C ILE A 30 23.44 81.27 55.68
N ASP A 31 22.14 81.05 55.87
CA ASP A 31 21.63 80.05 56.80
C ASP A 31 21.95 78.64 56.28
N LEU A 32 22.60 77.83 57.13
CA LEU A 32 22.99 76.46 56.86
C LEU A 32 22.21 75.45 57.74
N SER A 33 21.12 75.89 58.36
CA SER A 33 20.26 75.09 59.26
C SER A 33 19.61 73.88 58.57
N ALA A 34 19.55 73.83 57.24
CA ALA A 34 19.07 72.68 56.47
C ALA A 34 20.19 71.92 55.75
N ARG A 35 21.11 71.30 56.52
CA ARG A 35 21.93 70.19 55.99
C ARG A 35 21.13 68.89 56.08
N GLY A 36 20.28 68.73 55.09
CA GLY A 36 19.42 67.59 54.83
C GLY A 36 18.50 68.05 53.72
N SER A 37 18.39 67.26 52.64
CA SER A 37 17.50 67.56 51.52
C SER A 37 16.11 67.88 52.04
N VAL A 38 15.78 69.16 52.20
CA VAL A 38 14.38 69.58 52.32
C VAL A 38 13.85 69.36 50.92
N VAL A 39 13.10 68.27 50.73
CA VAL A 39 12.12 68.23 49.64
C VAL A 39 11.20 69.42 49.94
N SER A 40 11.50 70.55 49.33
CA SER A 40 10.83 71.82 49.61
C SER A 40 9.44 71.84 49.00
N ASP A 41 9.16 70.86 48.15
CA ASP A 41 7.95 70.78 47.37
C ASP A 41 7.67 69.31 47.04
N ILE A 42 6.95 68.62 47.94
CA ILE A 42 6.52 67.24 47.71
C ILE A 42 5.55 67.17 46.53
N THR A 43 4.80 68.25 46.28
CA THR A 43 3.92 68.44 45.11
C THR A 43 4.71 68.35 43.82
N ALA A 44 5.89 68.99 43.75
CA ALA A 44 6.77 68.89 42.59
C ALA A 44 7.31 67.47 42.37
N ILE A 45 7.65 66.74 43.43
CA ILE A 45 8.11 65.35 43.32
C ILE A 45 6.94 64.44 42.89
N ALA A 46 5.78 64.56 43.53
CA ALA A 46 4.57 63.81 43.20
C ALA A 46 4.19 64.02 41.72
N THR A 47 4.20 65.26 41.25
CA THR A 47 3.94 65.60 39.84
C THR A 47 4.98 65.00 38.91
N ALA A 48 6.27 65.08 39.27
CA ALA A 48 7.36 64.59 38.44
C ALA A 48 7.36 63.07 38.28
N VAL A 49 6.96 62.33 39.32
CA VAL A 49 6.84 60.88 39.23
C VAL A 49 5.55 60.46 38.54
N GLY A 50 4.54 61.32 38.49
CA GLY A 50 3.26 61.07 37.81
C GLY A 50 2.13 60.66 38.75
N TYR A 51 2.24 61.00 40.04
CA TYR A 51 1.21 60.77 41.04
C TYR A 51 -0.11 61.45 40.60
N PRO A 52 -1.25 60.73 40.58
CA PRO A 52 -2.52 61.30 40.16
C PRO A 52 -3.03 62.33 41.18
N GLU A 53 -3.68 63.40 40.69
CA GLU A 53 -4.40 64.38 41.54
C GLU A 53 -3.54 65.08 42.60
N VAL A 54 -2.39 65.61 42.21
CA VAL A 54 -1.56 66.39 43.14
C VAL A 54 -2.23 67.74 43.44
N ASP A 55 -2.78 67.88 44.65
CA ASP A 55 -3.32 69.14 45.19
C ASP A 55 -2.19 69.97 45.83
N GLU A 56 -2.13 71.25 45.49
CA GLU A 56 -1.17 72.19 46.09
C GLU A 56 -1.59 72.64 47.50
N GLU A 57 -2.88 72.56 47.83
CA GLU A 57 -3.44 72.96 49.12
C GLU A 57 -3.41 71.83 50.18
N ASP A 58 -3.37 70.56 49.74
CA ASP A 58 -3.22 69.36 50.58
C ASP A 58 -2.31 68.32 49.90
N PRO A 59 -0.98 68.51 49.93
CA PRO A 59 -0.07 67.71 49.14
C PRO A 59 0.15 66.30 49.73
N PRO A 60 0.36 65.27 48.88
CA PRO A 60 0.54 63.89 49.36
C PRO A 60 1.78 63.78 50.24
N SER A 61 1.74 62.90 51.24
CA SER A 61 2.90 62.67 52.08
C SER A 61 4.04 62.02 51.29
N LEU A 62 5.27 62.14 51.78
CA LEU A 62 6.42 61.48 51.14
C LEU A 62 6.26 59.96 51.08
N ASP A 63 5.58 59.36 52.07
CA ASP A 63 5.31 57.94 52.07
C ASP A 63 4.23 57.55 51.05
N ASP A 64 3.23 58.40 50.79
CA ASP A 64 2.24 58.16 49.73
C ASP A 64 2.90 58.17 48.35
N VAL A 65 3.78 59.15 48.09
CA VAL A 65 4.53 59.23 46.84
C VAL A 65 5.48 58.04 46.70
N ARG A 66 6.14 57.63 47.79
CA ARG A 66 7.02 56.45 47.82
C ARG A 66 6.24 55.18 47.49
N GLN A 67 5.09 54.97 48.12
CA GLN A 67 4.24 53.80 47.88
C GLN A 67 3.76 53.77 46.42
N TRP A 68 3.35 54.91 45.88
CA TRP A 68 2.95 55.00 44.47
C TRP A 68 4.09 54.63 43.51
N VAL A 69 5.30 55.14 43.73
CA VAL A 69 6.46 54.79 42.89
C VAL A 69 6.79 53.30 43.01
N LEU A 70 6.72 52.73 44.22
CA LEU A 70 6.92 51.30 44.43
C LEU A 70 5.87 50.47 43.70
N GLN A 71 4.60 50.88 43.73
CA GLN A 71 3.52 50.22 42.99
C GLN A 71 3.68 50.35 41.46
N GLN A 72 4.16 51.48 40.94
CA GLN A 72 4.32 51.64 39.48
C GLN A 72 5.57 50.94 38.93
N LEU A 73 6.63 50.81 39.74
CA LEU A 73 7.88 50.15 39.33
C LEU A 73 7.88 48.65 39.61
N PHE A 74 7.20 48.21 40.68
CA PHE A 74 7.21 46.83 41.16
C PHE A 74 5.79 46.22 41.29
N GLY A 75 4.73 46.93 40.91
CA GLY A 75 3.36 46.40 40.89
C GLY A 75 2.98 45.74 39.56
N LYS A 76 1.69 45.41 39.43
CA LYS A 76 1.14 44.58 38.35
C LYS A 76 1.52 45.09 36.95
N ILE A 77 2.10 44.22 36.13
CA ILE A 77 2.58 44.55 34.78
C ILE A 77 1.40 44.87 33.84
N PRO A 78 1.45 45.95 33.02
CA PRO A 78 0.42 46.24 32.02
C PRO A 78 0.24 45.07 31.02
N PRO A 79 -1.00 44.69 30.65
CA PRO A 79 -1.26 43.54 29.78
C PRO A 79 -0.52 43.56 28.43
N SER A 80 -0.25 44.76 27.90
CA SER A 80 0.49 44.96 26.65
C SER A 80 1.97 44.56 26.72
N ARG A 81 2.55 44.42 27.93
CA ARG A 81 3.94 44.00 28.15
C ARG A 81 4.09 42.49 28.36
N ILE A 82 2.99 41.78 28.62
CA ILE A 82 2.97 40.32 28.83
C ILE A 82 3.59 39.54 27.65
N PRO A 83 3.31 39.85 26.37
CA PRO A 83 3.89 39.11 25.25
C PRO A 83 5.40 39.26 25.10
N GLY A 84 6.00 40.28 25.73
CA GLY A 84 7.44 40.56 25.68
C GLY A 84 8.25 39.95 26.82
N LEU A 85 7.61 39.30 27.79
CA LEU A 85 8.28 38.75 28.96
C LEU A 85 8.62 37.27 28.75
N PRO A 86 9.89 36.86 28.92
CA PRO A 86 10.26 35.45 28.94
C PRO A 86 9.53 34.69 30.06
N TRP A 87 9.10 33.46 29.81
CA TRP A 87 8.37 32.61 30.76
C TRP A 87 9.03 32.52 32.14
N ALA A 88 10.36 32.39 32.18
CA ALA A 88 11.13 32.31 33.43
C ALA A 88 11.02 33.56 34.32
N HIS A 89 10.52 34.69 33.79
CA HIS A 89 10.35 35.94 34.51
C HIS A 89 8.91 36.15 35.02
N LEU A 90 7.98 35.24 34.69
CA LEU A 90 6.56 35.38 35.04
C LEU A 90 6.14 34.56 36.26
N PHE A 91 6.96 33.61 36.72
CA PHE A 91 6.58 32.67 37.78
C PHE A 91 7.75 32.40 38.74
N ASP A 92 7.88 33.20 39.79
CA ASP A 92 8.52 32.76 41.05
C ASP A 92 7.46 32.49 42.16
N GLY A 93 6.19 32.80 41.92
CA GLY A 93 5.06 32.38 42.77
C GLY A 93 5.13 32.82 44.23
N ALA A 94 5.90 33.87 44.53
CA ALA A 94 6.15 34.36 45.88
C ALA A 94 5.96 35.88 46.01
N GLU A 95 5.38 36.53 45.01
CA GLU A 95 5.05 37.95 45.11
C GLU A 95 3.82 38.15 45.99
N GLU A 96 3.95 39.07 46.93
CA GLU A 96 2.86 39.51 47.80
C GLU A 96 1.84 40.31 46.98
N LEU A 97 0.55 40.00 47.17
CA LEU A 97 -0.54 40.60 46.42
C LEU A 97 -1.32 41.66 47.22
N LEU A 98 -1.07 41.74 48.53
CA LEU A 98 -1.60 42.79 49.40
C LEU A 98 -0.83 44.11 49.23
N ASP A 99 -1.55 45.24 49.23
CA ASP A 99 -0.93 46.56 49.09
C ASP A 99 -0.24 47.06 50.38
N ASP A 100 -0.77 46.69 51.56
CA ASP A 100 -0.21 47.01 52.88
C ASP A 100 -0.24 45.76 53.79
N PRO A 101 0.57 44.72 53.50
CA PRO A 101 0.55 43.45 54.20
C PRO A 101 0.90 43.57 55.69
N SER A 102 1.79 44.49 56.06
CA SER A 102 2.26 44.70 57.43
C SER A 102 1.49 45.79 58.19
N PHE A 103 0.42 46.33 57.61
CA PHE A 103 -0.48 47.29 58.27
C PHE A 103 0.21 48.53 58.88
N ASP A 104 1.35 48.93 58.34
CA ASP A 104 2.16 50.03 58.90
C ASP A 104 1.63 51.41 58.49
N ASN A 105 0.76 51.47 57.49
CA ASN A 105 0.29 52.75 56.98
C ASN A 105 -0.95 53.20 57.77
N PRO A 106 -0.90 54.30 58.53
CA PRO A 106 -2.04 54.80 59.29
C PRO A 106 -3.26 55.12 58.40
N SER A 107 -3.03 55.43 57.12
CA SER A 107 -4.09 55.73 56.16
C SER A 107 -4.91 54.49 55.76
N THR A 108 -4.38 53.28 55.93
CA THR A 108 -5.06 52.01 55.57
C THR A 108 -6.42 51.86 56.27
N PHE A 109 -6.55 52.40 57.48
CA PHE A 109 -7.78 52.32 58.28
C PHE A 109 -8.52 53.66 58.44
N ALA A 110 -8.03 54.76 57.85
CA ALA A 110 -8.57 56.10 58.08
C ALA A 110 -10.08 56.23 57.77
N ASN A 111 -10.59 55.41 56.84
CA ASN A 111 -11.99 55.39 56.43
C ASN A 111 -12.83 54.29 57.09
N ASN A 112 -12.27 53.50 58.00
CA ASN A 112 -12.96 52.40 58.68
C ASN A 112 -13.04 52.66 60.20
N PRO A 113 -14.17 53.17 60.72
CA PRO A 113 -14.30 53.49 62.15
C PRO A 113 -14.31 52.26 63.07
N ALA A 114 -14.38 51.05 62.53
CA ALA A 114 -14.38 49.81 63.30
C ALA A 114 -12.96 49.32 63.64
N ILE A 115 -11.92 49.87 63.02
CA ILE A 115 -10.52 49.49 63.23
C ILE A 115 -9.69 50.73 63.53
N THR A 116 -8.78 50.62 64.48
CA THR A 116 -7.84 51.69 64.84
C THR A 116 -6.43 51.24 64.48
N TYR A 117 -5.65 52.11 63.82
CA TYR A 117 -4.21 51.86 63.66
C TYR A 117 -3.48 52.06 64.99
N ASP A 118 -2.69 51.08 65.40
CA ASP A 118 -1.84 51.16 66.60
C ASP A 118 -0.38 51.41 66.17
N PRO A 119 0.18 52.63 66.34
CA PRO A 119 1.52 52.96 65.88
C PRO A 119 2.63 52.38 66.76
N ASP A 120 2.32 51.93 67.97
CA ASP A 120 3.31 51.55 68.99
C ASP A 120 3.39 50.02 69.17
N PHE A 121 2.40 49.26 68.68
CA PHE A 121 2.30 47.81 68.82
C PHE A 121 2.26 47.11 67.47
N GLY A 122 2.96 45.99 67.33
CA GLY A 122 3.05 45.17 66.12
C GLY A 122 4.03 44.01 66.32
N ARG A 123 4.07 43.05 65.41
CA ARG A 123 4.82 41.79 65.57
C ARG A 123 6.28 41.94 65.20
N LEU A 124 6.58 42.29 63.94
CA LEU A 124 7.95 42.44 63.46
C LEU A 124 8.49 43.86 63.69
N LYS A 125 7.61 44.86 63.72
CA LYS A 125 7.88 46.26 63.99
C LYS A 125 6.59 46.96 64.47
N PRO A 126 6.67 48.16 65.09
CA PRO A 126 5.48 48.90 65.51
C PRO A 126 4.59 49.30 64.33
N GLY A 127 3.27 49.14 64.48
CA GLY A 127 2.26 49.34 63.44
C GLY A 127 1.38 48.11 63.29
N SER A 128 0.09 48.18 63.68
CA SER A 128 -0.85 47.06 63.52
C SER A 128 -2.32 47.50 63.50
N ALA A 129 -3.20 46.59 63.10
CA ALA A 129 -4.64 46.81 63.05
C ALA A 129 -5.30 46.40 64.38
N ARG A 130 -5.77 47.37 65.17
CA ARG A 130 -6.37 47.15 66.49
C ARG A 130 -7.91 47.20 66.43
N ILE A 131 -8.55 46.22 67.05
CA ILE A 131 -10.00 46.11 67.18
C ILE A 131 -10.37 45.91 68.66
N ASP A 132 -11.16 46.84 69.19
CA ASP A 132 -11.80 46.70 70.51
C ASP A 132 -13.10 45.90 70.37
N ALA A 133 -13.21 44.74 70.98
CA ALA A 133 -14.39 43.90 70.93
C ALA A 133 -15.50 44.41 71.87
N ASP A 134 -16.72 44.51 71.36
CA ASP A 134 -17.89 45.03 72.08
C ASP A 134 -19.17 44.21 71.85
N GLY A 135 -19.03 42.99 71.30
CA GLY A 135 -20.16 42.14 70.91
C GLY A 135 -20.81 42.54 69.58
N THR A 136 -20.16 43.38 68.76
CA THR A 136 -20.55 43.66 67.38
C THR A 136 -19.49 43.19 66.38
N THR A 137 -19.90 42.83 65.17
CA THR A 137 -18.98 42.38 64.13
C THR A 137 -18.19 43.57 63.54
N LYS A 138 -16.87 43.46 63.52
CA LYS A 138 -15.93 44.46 63.00
C LYS A 138 -15.01 43.80 61.97
N THR A 139 -14.91 44.40 60.78
CA THR A 139 -14.19 43.81 59.64
C THR A 139 -13.37 44.87 58.90
N ALA A 140 -12.28 44.43 58.26
CA ALA A 140 -11.64 45.15 57.18
C ALA A 140 -11.25 44.20 56.07
N VAL A 141 -11.29 44.72 54.85
CA VAL A 141 -10.95 44.01 53.62
C VAL A 141 -9.69 44.60 53.01
N SER A 142 -8.92 43.76 52.33
CA SER A 142 -7.76 44.16 51.54
C SER A 142 -8.13 44.86 50.23
N ASN A 143 -7.11 45.21 49.45
CA ASN A 143 -7.22 45.51 48.03
C ASN A 143 -7.80 44.31 47.24
N LEU A 144 -8.32 44.61 46.04
CA LEU A 144 -8.88 43.61 45.12
C LEU A 144 -7.77 42.83 44.40
N ILE A 145 -7.86 41.51 44.47
CA ILE A 145 -6.92 40.58 43.84
C ILE A 145 -7.65 39.83 42.74
N SER A 146 -7.24 40.03 41.49
CA SER A 146 -7.81 39.32 40.35
C SER A 146 -7.37 37.86 40.34
N VAL A 147 -8.32 36.96 40.15
CA VAL A 147 -8.12 35.52 40.18
C VAL A 147 -8.81 34.82 39.01
N ALA A 148 -8.40 33.60 38.74
CA ALA A 148 -9.05 32.71 37.80
C ALA A 148 -9.55 31.44 38.49
N ALA A 149 -10.58 30.81 37.90
CA ALA A 149 -11.12 29.56 38.41
C ALA A 149 -10.02 28.49 38.56
N GLY A 150 -10.09 27.72 39.65
CA GLY A 150 -9.09 26.71 40.00
C GLY A 150 -7.75 27.26 40.53
N GLU A 151 -7.52 28.57 40.56
CA GLU A 151 -6.32 29.13 41.19
C GLU A 151 -6.33 28.86 42.70
N VAL A 152 -5.15 28.55 43.25
CA VAL A 152 -4.96 28.33 44.69
C VAL A 152 -4.16 29.49 45.26
N MET A 153 -4.72 30.14 46.27
CA MET A 153 -4.25 31.36 46.92
C MET A 153 -3.85 31.06 48.37
N PRO A 154 -2.57 30.75 48.66
CA PRO A 154 -2.09 30.66 50.03
C PRO A 154 -2.16 32.03 50.71
N MET A 155 -2.64 32.05 51.95
CA MET A 155 -2.75 33.28 52.72
C MET A 155 -2.54 33.06 54.21
N SER A 156 -2.12 34.11 54.90
CA SER A 156 -2.01 34.12 56.35
C SER A 156 -2.10 35.51 56.94
N VAL A 157 -2.42 35.60 58.22
CA VAL A 157 -2.33 36.82 59.02
C VAL A 157 -1.95 36.44 60.45
N HIS A 158 -1.23 37.29 61.16
CA HIS A 158 -0.91 37.08 62.57
C HIS A 158 -1.90 37.84 63.45
N VAL A 159 -2.25 37.25 64.58
CA VAL A 159 -3.25 37.73 65.51
C VAL A 159 -2.67 37.73 66.92
N PHE A 160 -2.82 38.84 67.62
CA PHE A 160 -2.59 38.96 69.06
C PHE A 160 -3.90 39.36 69.73
N TYR A 161 -4.19 38.89 70.93
CA TYR A 161 -5.37 39.33 71.66
C TYR A 161 -5.15 39.39 73.17
N GLU A 162 -5.85 40.32 73.83
CA GLU A 162 -5.72 40.55 75.27
C GLU A 162 -7.10 40.80 75.92
N GLY A 163 -7.31 40.21 77.10
CA GLY A 163 -8.52 40.38 77.90
C GLY A 163 -9.81 39.92 77.22
N VAL A 164 -9.75 38.99 76.27
CA VAL A 164 -10.91 38.63 75.44
C VAL A 164 -11.89 37.69 76.13
N THR A 165 -13.17 37.84 75.81
CA THR A 165 -14.26 36.96 76.27
C THR A 165 -15.15 36.55 75.11
N ALA A 166 -15.05 35.28 74.69
CA ALA A 166 -15.85 34.68 73.62
C ALA A 166 -17.11 33.96 74.14
N THR A 167 -18.18 34.02 73.35
CA THR A 167 -19.43 33.27 73.57
C THR A 167 -19.70 32.23 72.48
N GLY A 168 -18.99 32.34 71.35
CA GLY A 168 -19.05 31.43 70.20
C GLY A 168 -17.71 30.75 69.91
N PRO A 169 -17.70 29.77 68.98
CA PRO A 169 -16.55 28.90 68.76
C PRO A 169 -15.41 29.59 68.01
N ASP A 170 -15.65 30.48 67.05
CA ASP A 170 -14.60 31.00 66.16
C ASP A 170 -14.74 32.53 65.94
N PRO A 171 -14.58 33.36 66.98
CA PRO A 171 -14.93 34.78 66.91
C PRO A 171 -13.86 35.70 66.28
N ILE A 172 -12.63 35.22 66.07
CA ILE A 172 -11.55 35.96 65.40
C ILE A 172 -11.18 35.18 64.14
N GLN A 173 -11.37 35.76 62.96
CA GLN A 173 -11.37 35.02 61.69
C GLN A 173 -10.53 35.71 60.61
N MET A 174 -9.92 34.89 59.75
CA MET A 174 -9.43 35.25 58.43
C MET A 174 -10.40 34.69 57.38
N VAL A 175 -10.98 35.58 56.58
CA VAL A 175 -12.06 35.27 55.64
C VAL A 175 -11.65 35.72 54.24
N VAL A 176 -12.16 35.04 53.21
CA VAL A 176 -12.07 35.47 51.82
C VAL A 176 -13.47 35.81 51.33
N ARG A 177 -13.58 36.96 50.65
CA ARG A 177 -14.77 37.34 49.91
C ARG A 177 -14.47 37.32 48.42
N GLY A 178 -15.21 36.53 47.66
CA GLY A 178 -15.10 36.40 46.22
C GLY A 178 -16.21 37.16 45.49
N TYR A 179 -15.82 37.95 44.50
CA TYR A 179 -16.70 38.78 43.70
C TYR A 179 -16.70 38.32 42.24
N HIS A 180 -17.89 38.32 41.64
CA HIS A 180 -18.07 38.30 40.20
C HIS A 180 -18.06 39.74 39.67
N VAL A 181 -17.37 39.99 38.56
CA VAL A 181 -17.36 41.29 37.87
C VAL A 181 -18.36 41.23 36.72
N GLU A 182 -19.44 42.00 36.84
CA GLU A 182 -20.49 42.12 35.83
C GLU A 182 -19.97 42.88 34.58
N GLU A 183 -20.67 42.76 33.45
CA GLU A 183 -20.28 43.44 32.19
C GLU A 183 -20.16 44.97 32.31
N ASP A 184 -20.89 45.58 33.25
CA ASP A 184 -20.85 47.03 33.53
C ASP A 184 -19.73 47.44 34.52
N GLY A 185 -18.92 46.48 34.97
CA GLY A 185 -17.84 46.68 35.93
C GLY A 185 -18.27 46.72 37.40
N THR A 186 -19.56 46.49 37.70
CA THR A 186 -20.03 46.32 39.07
C THR A 186 -19.61 44.95 39.63
N ARG A 187 -19.54 44.85 40.95
CA ARG A 187 -19.06 43.65 41.67
C ARG A 187 -20.20 43.04 42.46
N THR A 188 -20.48 41.78 42.22
CA THR A 188 -21.46 40.99 42.96
C THR A 188 -20.72 40.02 43.88
N LEU A 189 -20.96 40.07 45.19
CA LEU A 189 -20.40 39.09 46.12
C LEU A 189 -21.04 37.72 45.84
N VAL A 190 -20.21 36.74 45.48
CA VAL A 190 -20.67 35.38 45.11
C VAL A 190 -20.10 34.29 46.01
N ASP A 191 -19.04 34.59 46.77
CA ASP A 191 -18.45 33.65 47.71
C ASP A 191 -17.97 34.33 48.99
N THR A 192 -18.13 33.66 50.12
CA THR A 192 -17.58 34.04 51.43
C THR A 192 -17.10 32.79 52.13
N THR A 193 -15.78 32.67 52.34
CA THR A 193 -15.16 31.48 52.91
C THR A 193 -14.28 31.85 54.10
N VAL A 194 -14.54 31.28 55.28
CA VAL A 194 -13.60 31.36 56.42
C VAL A 194 -12.43 30.43 56.13
N ILE A 195 -11.21 30.97 56.12
CA ILE A 195 -9.99 30.21 55.81
C ILE A 195 -9.38 29.63 57.08
N ASP A 196 -9.33 30.44 58.14
CA ASP A 196 -8.85 30.01 59.45
C ASP A 196 -9.41 30.93 60.54
N ALA A 197 -9.45 30.46 61.77
CA ALA A 197 -10.00 31.19 62.90
C ALA A 197 -9.37 30.78 64.23
N VAL A 198 -9.41 31.69 65.21
CA VAL A 198 -9.03 31.36 66.58
C VAL A 198 -10.20 30.68 67.28
N ALA A 199 -10.02 29.42 67.64
CA ALA A 199 -11.04 28.63 68.32
C ALA A 199 -11.14 28.99 69.82
N ALA A 200 -12.33 29.42 70.24
CA ALA A 200 -12.78 29.72 71.60
C ALA A 200 -11.77 30.54 72.43
N PRO A 201 -11.36 31.74 71.96
CA PRO A 201 -10.34 32.53 72.63
C PRO A 201 -10.85 33.06 73.97
N SER A 202 -9.97 33.05 74.97
CA SER A 202 -10.23 33.59 76.30
C SER A 202 -8.96 34.14 76.91
N GLY A 203 -9.04 35.26 77.62
CA GLY A 203 -7.88 35.87 78.26
C GLY A 203 -6.93 36.49 77.22
N GLU A 204 -5.69 36.03 77.18
CA GLU A 204 -4.63 36.59 76.34
C GLU A 204 -4.02 35.51 75.43
N SER A 205 -3.49 35.91 74.27
CA SER A 205 -2.93 34.97 73.29
C SER A 205 -1.58 34.38 73.70
N ASP A 206 -0.85 35.01 74.63
CA ASP A 206 0.40 34.50 75.23
C ASP A 206 0.23 33.10 75.86
N ASP A 207 -0.96 32.80 76.38
CA ASP A 207 -1.27 31.54 77.03
C ASP A 207 -1.68 30.43 76.04
N VAL A 208 -1.77 30.73 74.75
CA VAL A 208 -2.22 29.79 73.72
C VAL A 208 -1.05 28.95 73.19
N PRO A 209 -1.15 27.61 73.20
CA PRO A 209 -0.13 26.76 72.60
C PRO A 209 0.07 27.05 71.11
N GLY A 210 1.29 27.44 70.73
CA GLY A 210 1.64 27.76 69.34
C GLY A 210 1.74 29.25 69.03
N ALA A 211 1.46 30.14 69.99
CA ALA A 211 1.78 31.55 69.87
C ALA A 211 3.31 31.77 69.93
N ASP A 212 3.83 32.63 69.07
CA ASP A 212 5.22 33.09 69.07
C ASP A 212 5.24 34.55 69.56
N ASP A 213 5.77 34.78 70.76
CA ASP A 213 5.72 36.07 71.47
C ASP A 213 4.28 36.65 71.54
N GLY A 214 3.30 35.76 71.79
CA GLY A 214 1.89 36.11 71.87
C GLY A 214 1.13 36.15 70.55
N TRP A 215 1.82 36.07 69.41
CA TRP A 215 1.19 36.13 68.09
C TRP A 215 0.84 34.73 67.58
N LEU A 216 -0.43 34.54 67.24
CA LEU A 216 -0.96 33.34 66.59
C LEU A 216 -1.03 33.58 65.09
N ARG A 217 -0.56 32.62 64.30
CA ARG A 217 -0.67 32.69 62.85
C ARG A 217 -1.93 31.96 62.38
N LEU A 218 -2.86 32.70 61.78
CA LEU A 218 -3.96 32.15 60.99
C LEU A 218 -3.45 31.90 59.58
N ALA A 219 -3.60 30.70 59.04
CA ALA A 219 -3.07 30.35 57.72
C ALA A 219 -3.87 29.27 57.00
N GLY A 220 -4.01 29.41 55.69
CA GLY A 220 -4.66 28.42 54.84
C GLY A 220 -4.53 28.76 53.37
N SER A 221 -5.31 28.09 52.54
CA SER A 221 -5.37 28.36 51.10
C SER A 221 -6.81 28.43 50.63
N TYR A 222 -7.11 29.45 49.83
CA TYR A 222 -8.37 29.55 49.12
C TYR A 222 -8.22 28.97 47.71
N THR A 223 -9.08 28.02 47.32
CA THR A 223 -9.15 27.54 45.93
C THR A 223 -10.35 28.20 45.27
N VAL A 224 -10.11 28.93 44.18
CA VAL A 224 -11.17 29.61 43.44
C VAL A 224 -12.13 28.58 42.84
N PRO A 225 -13.43 28.61 43.17
CA PRO A 225 -14.39 27.60 42.72
C PRO A 225 -14.52 27.48 41.19
N GLU A 226 -14.71 26.25 40.70
CA GLU A 226 -15.05 25.91 39.30
C GLU A 226 -16.53 25.47 39.21
N PRO A 227 -17.26 25.81 38.13
CA PRO A 227 -18.12 26.97 37.94
C PRO A 227 -19.56 26.84 38.51
N THR A 228 -20.13 27.96 38.98
CA THR A 228 -21.58 28.30 38.92
C THR A 228 -21.83 29.82 38.87
N THR A 229 -20.88 30.62 39.35
CA THR A 229 -20.67 32.05 39.08
C THR A 229 -19.16 32.29 39.15
N SER A 230 -18.52 32.90 38.15
CA SER A 230 -17.07 33.06 38.18
C SER A 230 -16.69 34.03 39.29
N VAL A 231 -15.85 33.58 40.24
CA VAL A 231 -15.15 34.49 41.13
C VAL A 231 -14.00 35.06 40.31
N ASP A 232 -14.07 36.35 39.98
CA ASP A 232 -13.08 37.03 39.15
C ASP A 232 -12.10 37.86 40.00
N GLU A 233 -12.55 38.31 41.18
CA GLU A 233 -11.74 39.06 42.14
C GLU A 233 -11.99 38.57 43.58
N ILE A 234 -10.96 38.58 44.42
CA ILE A 234 -11.07 38.30 45.85
C ILE A 234 -10.49 39.42 46.70
N VAL A 235 -10.92 39.49 47.97
CA VAL A 235 -10.26 40.23 49.04
C VAL A 235 -10.02 39.31 50.23
N MET A 236 -8.92 39.53 50.95
CA MET A 236 -8.72 38.97 52.28
C MET A 236 -9.41 39.89 53.30
N GLU A 237 -10.17 39.29 54.20
CA GLU A 237 -10.87 39.97 55.28
C GLU A 237 -10.35 39.48 56.63
N ILE A 238 -10.07 40.44 57.52
CA ILE A 238 -9.92 40.19 58.95
C ILE A 238 -11.24 40.54 59.63
N SER A 239 -11.69 39.67 60.54
CA SER A 239 -12.99 39.80 61.19
C SER A 239 -12.92 39.45 62.67
N VAL A 240 -13.52 40.30 63.50
CA VAL A 240 -13.91 39.99 64.88
C VAL A 240 -15.43 39.96 64.90
N THR A 241 -16.01 38.81 65.18
CA THR A 241 -17.47 38.63 65.15
C THR A 241 -18.14 39.12 66.44
N ALA A 242 -19.46 39.27 66.40
CA ALA A 242 -20.28 39.61 67.56
C ALA A 242 -20.15 38.62 68.75
N ASP A 243 -19.59 37.42 68.51
CA ASP A 243 -19.37 36.42 69.56
C ASP A 243 -18.22 36.80 70.51
N LEU A 244 -17.34 37.75 70.13
CA LEU A 244 -16.35 38.37 71.01
C LEU A 244 -16.95 39.58 71.71
N THR A 245 -17.25 39.43 73.00
CA THR A 245 -18.04 40.42 73.75
C THR A 245 -17.22 41.47 74.49
N ALA A 246 -15.93 41.22 74.66
CA ALA A 246 -14.98 42.12 75.32
C ALA A 246 -13.53 41.76 74.92
N GLY A 247 -12.60 42.68 75.15
CA GLY A 247 -11.16 42.53 74.93
C GLY A 247 -10.66 43.27 73.70
N THR A 248 -9.36 43.18 73.43
CA THR A 248 -8.71 43.82 72.27
C THR A 248 -8.03 42.76 71.41
N VAL A 249 -8.12 42.93 70.09
CA VAL A 249 -7.49 42.05 69.09
C VAL A 249 -6.64 42.91 68.16
N TRP A 250 -5.42 42.46 67.87
CA TRP A 250 -4.53 43.06 66.89
C TRP A 250 -4.26 42.08 65.75
N PHE A 251 -4.25 42.59 64.52
CA PHE A 251 -3.82 41.85 63.34
C PHE A 251 -2.57 42.49 62.75
N ASP A 252 -1.63 41.66 62.32
CA ASP A 252 -0.39 42.09 61.69
C ASP A 252 0.14 41.06 60.66
N ASP A 253 1.05 41.46 59.78
CA ASP A 253 1.75 40.62 58.80
C ASP A 253 0.83 39.69 58.01
N GLY A 254 -0.17 40.29 57.36
CA GLY A 254 -1.01 39.67 56.35
C GLY A 254 -0.22 39.25 55.12
N SER A 255 -0.65 38.20 54.43
CA SER A 255 -0.06 37.76 53.18
C SER A 255 -1.07 37.04 52.31
N VAL A 256 -1.07 37.34 51.01
CA VAL A 256 -1.76 36.57 49.98
C VAL A 256 -0.83 36.39 48.78
N THR A 257 -0.62 35.14 48.36
CA THR A 257 0.25 34.79 47.23
C THR A 257 -0.48 33.88 46.24
N LYS A 258 0.12 33.60 45.08
CA LYS A 258 -0.32 32.54 44.14
C LYS A 258 0.60 31.33 44.27
N THR A 259 0.04 30.12 44.22
CA THR A 259 0.85 28.90 44.29
C THR A 259 1.79 28.79 43.09
N ARG A 260 3.07 28.49 43.34
CA ARG A 260 4.17 28.39 42.35
C ARG A 260 3.93 27.32 41.26
N ASP A 261 3.18 26.28 41.58
CA ASP A 261 3.10 25.06 40.77
C ASP A 261 1.79 25.03 39.97
N GLY A 262 1.82 25.52 38.73
CA GLY A 262 0.69 25.35 37.82
C GLY A 262 0.75 26.28 36.62
N MET A 263 1.40 25.84 35.54
CA MET A 263 1.14 26.44 34.23
C MET A 263 -0.35 26.21 33.90
N PRO A 264 -1.15 27.25 33.58
CA PRO A 264 -2.55 27.09 33.24
C PRO A 264 -2.74 26.07 32.11
N GLN A 265 -3.66 25.11 32.28
CA GLN A 265 -3.88 24.03 31.31
C GLN A 265 -4.32 24.54 29.93
N SER A 266 -4.94 25.73 29.88
CA SER A 266 -5.25 26.45 28.65
C SER A 266 -4.02 26.76 27.79
N TRP A 267 -2.82 26.80 28.36
CA TRP A 267 -1.58 27.10 27.63
C TRP A 267 -0.90 25.82 27.09
N ILE A 268 -1.43 24.63 27.44
CA ILE A 268 -1.15 23.32 26.81
C ILE A 268 -2.41 22.78 26.09
N LEU A 269 -3.20 23.68 25.50
CA LEU A 269 -4.52 23.50 24.88
C LEU A 269 -4.73 22.19 24.08
N ASN A 270 -3.68 21.61 23.49
CA ASN A 270 -3.76 20.37 22.71
C ASN A 270 -3.15 19.16 23.40
N LEU A 271 -2.29 19.31 24.41
CA LEU A 271 -1.59 18.16 25.00
C LEU A 271 -2.55 17.12 25.62
N PRO A 272 -3.60 17.49 26.40
CA PRO A 272 -4.54 16.50 26.93
C PRO A 272 -5.34 15.80 25.83
N THR A 273 -5.76 16.55 24.82
CA THR A 273 -6.50 16.03 23.65
C THR A 273 -5.62 15.11 22.80
N ASP A 274 -4.36 15.49 22.58
CA ASP A 274 -3.36 14.73 21.83
C ASP A 274 -2.98 13.44 22.57
N LEU A 275 -2.82 13.50 23.90
CA LEU A 275 -2.58 12.32 24.73
C LEU A 275 -3.78 11.37 24.71
N ASN A 276 -5.01 11.88 24.85
CA ASN A 276 -6.21 11.05 24.72
C ASN A 276 -6.34 10.44 23.32
N SER A 277 -6.02 11.20 22.27
CA SER A 277 -6.03 10.71 20.90
C SER A 277 -4.98 9.61 20.68
N LEU A 278 -3.80 9.75 21.28
CA LEU A 278 -2.74 8.75 21.27
C LEU A 278 -3.17 7.47 22.02
N TRP A 279 -3.77 7.59 23.21
CA TRP A 279 -4.28 6.45 23.97
C TRP A 279 -5.43 5.72 23.26
N ASN A 280 -6.32 6.47 22.60
CA ASN A 280 -7.39 5.89 21.78
C ASN A 280 -6.82 5.18 20.54
N GLY A 281 -5.81 5.76 19.89
CA GLY A 281 -5.11 5.13 18.76
C GLY A 281 -4.42 3.83 19.16
N LEU A 282 -3.73 3.82 20.30
CA LEU A 282 -3.10 2.62 20.84
C LEU A 282 -4.13 1.54 21.19
N SER A 283 -5.23 1.92 21.84
CA SER A 283 -6.32 0.98 22.17
C SER A 283 -6.93 0.38 20.90
N GLY A 284 -7.23 1.19 19.90
CA GLY A 284 -7.78 0.72 18.62
C GLY A 284 -6.82 -0.18 17.84
N MET A 285 -5.51 0.06 17.92
CA MET A 285 -4.50 -0.81 17.33
C MET A 285 -4.48 -2.19 18.03
N VAL A 286 -4.45 -2.22 19.37
CA VAL A 286 -4.45 -3.47 20.15
C VAL A 286 -5.73 -4.26 19.89
N ASP A 287 -6.90 -3.60 19.90
CA ASP A 287 -8.18 -4.23 19.60
C ASP A 287 -8.22 -4.82 18.19
N GLY A 288 -7.73 -4.07 17.20
CA GLY A 288 -7.67 -4.53 15.82
C GLY A 288 -6.79 -5.77 15.63
N LEU A 289 -5.68 -5.86 16.37
CA LEU A 289 -4.79 -7.01 16.38
C LEU A 289 -5.44 -8.22 17.06
N LEU A 290 -6.04 -8.05 18.25
CA LEU A 290 -6.78 -9.12 18.94
C LEU A 290 -7.91 -9.68 18.07
N ILE A 291 -8.70 -8.82 17.43
CA ILE A 291 -9.78 -9.22 16.53
C ILE A 291 -9.24 -9.99 15.32
N HIS A 292 -8.14 -9.54 14.71
CA HIS A 292 -7.50 -10.26 13.61
C HIS A 292 -7.01 -11.66 14.02
N LEU A 293 -6.61 -11.81 15.28
CA LEU A 293 -6.23 -13.09 15.87
C LEU A 293 -7.43 -13.92 16.35
N GLY A 294 -8.66 -13.41 16.20
CA GLY A 294 -9.89 -14.08 16.59
C GLY A 294 -10.16 -14.06 18.10
N ILE A 295 -9.49 -13.18 18.84
CA ILE A 295 -9.65 -12.99 20.29
C ILE A 295 -10.53 -11.76 20.51
N GLU A 296 -11.56 -11.92 21.34
CA GLU A 296 -12.43 -10.80 21.70
C GLU A 296 -11.68 -9.86 22.66
N PRO A 297 -11.54 -8.56 22.36
CA PRO A 297 -10.87 -7.62 23.26
C PRO A 297 -11.73 -7.40 24.52
N LEU A 298 -11.25 -7.90 25.65
CA LEU A 298 -11.91 -7.81 26.96
C LEU A 298 -10.98 -7.12 27.98
N GLY A 299 -11.55 -6.42 28.96
CA GLY A 299 -10.77 -5.78 30.02
C GLY A 299 -10.24 -4.40 29.66
N ASP A 300 -9.31 -3.88 30.47
CA ASP A 300 -8.67 -2.60 30.22
C ASP A 300 -7.59 -2.69 29.12
N LEU A 301 -6.90 -1.58 28.82
CA LEU A 301 -5.86 -1.59 27.79
C LEU A 301 -4.69 -2.54 28.13
N PHE A 302 -4.30 -2.63 29.40
CA PHE A 302 -3.19 -3.47 29.82
C PHE A 302 -3.55 -4.95 29.76
N ASP A 303 -4.78 -5.30 30.16
CA ASP A 303 -5.33 -6.65 29.98
C ASP A 303 -5.24 -7.09 28.52
N ARG A 304 -5.72 -6.24 27.60
CA ARG A 304 -5.70 -6.51 26.16
C ARG A 304 -4.28 -6.58 25.57
N ILE A 305 -3.35 -5.78 26.09
CA ILE A 305 -1.92 -5.89 25.71
C ILE A 305 -1.34 -7.23 26.17
N PHE A 306 -1.71 -7.71 27.35
CA PHE A 306 -1.30 -9.03 27.82
C PHE A 306 -1.94 -10.16 27.02
N ASP A 307 -3.24 -10.08 26.72
CA ASP A 307 -3.93 -11.04 25.85
C ASP A 307 -3.26 -11.14 24.47
N LEU A 308 -2.83 -10.01 23.90
CA LEU A 308 -2.11 -9.98 22.62
C LEU A 308 -0.73 -10.65 22.75
N GLY A 309 -0.05 -10.45 23.88
CA GLY A 309 1.21 -11.12 24.20
C GLY A 309 1.06 -12.64 24.24
N ASP A 310 0.07 -13.13 24.99
CA ASP A 310 -0.23 -14.56 25.11
C ASP A 310 -0.59 -15.19 23.75
N ALA A 311 -1.37 -14.48 22.94
CA ALA A 311 -1.74 -14.91 21.59
C ALA A 311 -0.54 -15.05 20.65
N LEU A 312 0.40 -14.10 20.72
CA LEU A 312 1.63 -14.14 19.93
C LEU A 312 2.55 -15.27 20.38
N GLU A 313 2.63 -15.54 21.68
CA GLU A 313 3.36 -16.69 22.22
C GLU A 313 2.77 -18.01 21.72
N TRP A 314 1.44 -18.15 21.75
CA TRP A 314 0.75 -19.32 21.23
C TRP A 314 1.01 -19.56 19.74
N ILE A 315 1.03 -18.49 18.92
CA ILE A 315 1.36 -18.58 17.48
C ILE A 315 2.80 -19.05 17.28
N GLN A 316 3.74 -18.54 18.06
CA GLN A 316 5.15 -18.94 17.98
C GLN A 316 5.33 -20.41 18.34
N ASP A 317 4.73 -20.86 19.44
CA ASP A 317 4.76 -22.26 19.89
C ASP A 317 4.11 -23.21 18.86
N ARG A 318 2.98 -22.79 18.28
CA ARG A 318 2.29 -23.58 17.24
C ARG A 318 3.10 -23.66 15.95
N ALA A 319 3.79 -22.58 15.56
CA ALA A 319 4.67 -22.57 14.39
C ALA A 319 5.88 -23.48 14.57
N GLU A 320 6.49 -23.48 15.76
CA GLU A 320 7.61 -24.36 16.10
C GLU A 320 7.21 -25.84 16.13
N THR A 321 6.05 -26.14 16.73
CA THR A 321 5.47 -27.49 16.74
C THR A 321 5.08 -27.96 15.34
N ALA A 322 4.47 -27.09 14.52
CA ALA A 322 4.04 -27.42 13.16
C ALA A 322 5.19 -27.81 12.23
N TRP A 323 6.36 -27.18 12.37
CA TRP A 323 7.55 -27.57 11.61
C TRP A 323 8.02 -28.99 11.98
N THR A 324 8.01 -29.30 13.27
CA THR A 324 8.39 -30.63 13.79
C THR A 324 7.39 -31.71 13.35
N ASP A 325 6.10 -31.41 13.44
CA ASP A 325 5.01 -32.29 13.00
C ASP A 325 5.07 -32.54 11.49
N ALA A 326 5.28 -31.49 10.67
CA ALA A 326 5.39 -31.60 9.22
C ALA A 326 6.61 -32.42 8.80
N THR A 327 7.75 -32.21 9.46
CA THR A 327 8.98 -32.99 9.22
C THR A 327 8.79 -34.46 9.60
N THR A 328 8.11 -34.72 10.73
CA THR A 328 7.78 -36.07 11.17
C THR A 328 6.79 -36.74 10.21
N ALA A 329 5.77 -36.02 9.74
CA ALA A 329 4.81 -36.51 8.76
C ALA A 329 5.47 -36.83 7.42
N LEU A 330 6.34 -35.96 6.90
CA LEU A 330 7.11 -36.22 5.69
C LEU A 330 8.03 -37.44 5.85
N SER A 331 8.68 -37.57 7.00
CA SER A 331 9.52 -38.73 7.32
C SER A 331 8.68 -40.02 7.35
N ASN A 332 7.52 -39.99 8.00
CA ASN A 332 6.61 -41.13 8.08
C ASN A 332 6.06 -41.52 6.69
N VAL A 333 5.74 -40.54 5.84
CA VAL A 333 5.34 -40.76 4.45
C VAL A 333 6.49 -41.33 3.62
N GLY A 334 7.73 -40.84 3.82
CA GLY A 334 8.92 -41.38 3.20
C GLY A 334 9.21 -42.83 3.61
N GLN A 335 9.04 -43.15 4.89
CA GLN A 335 9.13 -44.52 5.40
C GLN A 335 8.02 -45.39 4.86
N LEU A 336 6.78 -44.90 4.80
CA LEU A 336 5.65 -45.60 4.21
C LEU A 336 5.90 -45.92 2.73
N MET A 337 6.37 -44.95 1.94
CA MET A 337 6.72 -45.14 0.52
C MET A 337 7.87 -46.13 0.35
N THR A 338 8.91 -46.01 1.18
CA THR A 338 10.05 -46.93 1.16
C THR A 338 9.58 -48.34 1.45
N ASN A 339 8.78 -48.53 2.51
CA ASN A 339 8.26 -49.82 2.89
C ASN A 339 7.30 -50.36 1.82
N LEU A 340 6.43 -49.55 1.21
CA LEU A 340 5.60 -49.98 0.08
C LEU A 340 6.42 -50.45 -1.14
N LEU A 341 7.60 -49.87 -1.35
CA LEU A 341 8.48 -50.21 -2.48
C LEU A 341 9.35 -51.43 -2.20
N THR A 342 9.88 -51.58 -0.98
CA THR A 342 10.89 -52.59 -0.65
C THR A 342 10.37 -53.76 0.17
N ASP A 343 9.32 -53.56 0.97
CA ASP A 343 8.66 -54.59 1.78
C ASP A 343 7.16 -54.28 1.97
N PRO A 344 6.36 -54.29 0.88
CA PRO A 344 4.95 -53.90 0.94
C PRO A 344 4.15 -54.75 1.93
N ALA A 345 4.53 -56.00 2.16
CA ALA A 345 3.85 -56.88 3.10
C ALA A 345 3.90 -56.38 4.55
N ALA A 346 4.91 -55.59 4.93
CA ALA A 346 4.97 -54.93 6.23
C ALA A 346 3.99 -53.75 6.38
N VAL A 347 3.52 -53.17 5.26
CA VAL A 347 2.59 -52.02 5.23
C VAL A 347 1.15 -52.45 5.03
N ILE A 348 0.90 -53.31 4.03
CA ILE A 348 -0.45 -53.72 3.62
C ILE A 348 -0.78 -55.17 4.02
N GLY A 349 0.14 -55.85 4.72
CA GLY A 349 0.03 -57.27 5.04
C GLY A 349 0.29 -58.18 3.84
N THR A 350 0.36 -59.49 4.07
CA THR A 350 0.19 -60.45 2.98
C THR A 350 -1.25 -60.36 2.50
N ILE A 351 -1.47 -60.18 1.19
CA ILE A 351 -2.82 -60.10 0.62
C ILE A 351 -3.29 -61.53 0.30
N PRO A 352 -4.18 -62.15 1.09
CA PRO A 352 -4.77 -63.43 0.74
C PRO A 352 -5.54 -63.35 -0.58
N GLN A 353 -5.46 -64.41 -1.40
CA GLN A 353 -6.14 -64.48 -2.70
C GLN A 353 -7.66 -64.20 -2.62
N SER A 354 -8.30 -64.46 -1.48
CA SER A 354 -9.72 -64.22 -1.25
C SER A 354 -10.14 -62.73 -1.29
N ILE A 355 -9.19 -61.80 -1.11
CA ILE A 355 -9.43 -60.35 -1.19
C ILE A 355 -8.92 -59.72 -2.49
N VAL A 356 -8.22 -60.49 -3.34
CA VAL A 356 -7.92 -60.10 -4.73
C VAL A 356 -9.04 -60.63 -5.62
N SER A 357 -10.12 -59.86 -5.76
CA SER A 357 -11.22 -60.21 -6.66
C SER A 357 -10.72 -60.32 -8.10
N GLY A 358 -11.12 -61.37 -8.82
CA GLY A 358 -10.69 -61.62 -10.20
C GLY A 358 -9.67 -62.75 -10.37
N LEU A 359 -8.88 -63.12 -9.34
CA LEU A 359 -7.89 -64.20 -9.47
C LEU A 359 -8.49 -65.61 -9.34
N SER A 360 -9.39 -65.81 -8.35
CA SER A 360 -10.24 -67.01 -8.29
C SER A 360 -11.19 -67.10 -9.49
N ASP A 361 -11.62 -65.93 -9.97
CA ASP A 361 -12.50 -65.83 -11.12
C ASP A 361 -11.75 -66.17 -12.39
N LEU A 362 -10.47 -65.80 -12.55
CA LEU A 362 -9.66 -66.16 -13.72
C LEU A 362 -9.50 -67.68 -13.87
N ALA A 363 -9.26 -68.40 -12.77
CA ALA A 363 -9.19 -69.86 -12.78
C ALA A 363 -10.55 -70.49 -13.15
N THR A 364 -11.64 -69.96 -12.60
CA THR A 364 -13.01 -70.41 -12.89
C THR A 364 -13.42 -70.09 -14.34
N GLN A 365 -13.07 -68.90 -14.83
CA GLN A 365 -13.33 -68.43 -16.18
C GLN A 365 -12.58 -69.27 -17.22
N THR A 366 -11.31 -69.58 -16.96
CA THR A 366 -10.47 -70.38 -17.86
C THR A 366 -11.03 -71.79 -18.03
N ASN A 367 -11.42 -72.45 -16.94
CA ASN A 367 -12.01 -73.78 -16.99
C ASN A 367 -13.34 -73.80 -17.76
N GLN A 368 -14.19 -72.78 -17.56
CA GLN A 368 -15.44 -72.65 -18.29
C GLN A 368 -15.25 -72.38 -19.79
N ILE A 369 -14.25 -71.57 -20.18
CA ILE A 369 -13.92 -71.36 -21.60
C ILE A 369 -13.49 -72.67 -22.26
N ILE A 370 -12.68 -73.50 -21.59
CA ILE A 370 -12.27 -74.81 -22.10
C ILE A 370 -13.49 -75.71 -22.33
N GLU A 371 -14.43 -75.76 -21.37
CA GLU A 371 -15.65 -76.55 -21.51
C GLU A 371 -16.58 -76.04 -22.63
N ILE A 372 -16.66 -74.72 -22.85
CA ILE A 372 -17.39 -74.10 -23.97
C ILE A 372 -16.79 -74.54 -25.31
N LEU A 373 -15.47 -74.46 -25.46
CA LEU A 373 -14.78 -74.81 -26.70
C LEU A 373 -14.85 -76.32 -27.00
N ALA A 374 -14.98 -77.15 -25.96
CA ALA A 374 -15.22 -78.59 -26.07
C ALA A 374 -16.69 -78.94 -26.39
N GLY A 375 -17.58 -77.95 -26.49
CA GLY A 375 -19.01 -78.14 -26.80
C GLY A 375 -19.88 -78.52 -25.60
N GLY A 376 -19.37 -78.34 -24.37
CA GLY A 376 -20.13 -78.54 -23.14
C GLY A 376 -21.18 -77.45 -22.90
N ILE A 377 -22.25 -77.81 -22.17
CA ILE A 377 -23.27 -76.84 -21.74
C ILE A 377 -22.76 -76.14 -20.48
N VAL A 378 -22.15 -74.96 -20.65
CA VAL A 378 -21.57 -74.16 -19.57
C VAL A 378 -22.45 -72.95 -19.28
N THR A 379 -22.77 -72.67 -18.03
CA THR A 379 -23.36 -71.38 -17.62
C THR A 379 -22.22 -70.41 -17.32
N PRO A 380 -21.99 -69.36 -18.13
CA PRO A 380 -20.84 -68.50 -17.96
C PRO A 380 -20.85 -67.77 -16.62
N VAL A 381 -19.68 -67.77 -15.95
CA VAL A 381 -19.47 -67.16 -14.64
C VAL A 381 -19.42 -65.63 -14.73
N ASN A 382 -19.08 -65.09 -15.91
CA ASN A 382 -19.08 -63.66 -16.17
C ASN A 382 -19.32 -63.34 -17.65
N SER A 383 -19.40 -62.04 -17.94
CA SER A 383 -19.63 -61.51 -19.29
C SER A 383 -18.49 -61.81 -20.27
N LEU A 384 -17.25 -61.96 -19.82
CA LEU A 384 -16.12 -62.33 -20.70
C LEU A 384 -16.29 -63.77 -21.20
N VAL A 385 -16.55 -64.71 -20.29
CA VAL A 385 -16.81 -66.12 -20.64
C VAL A 385 -18.09 -66.24 -21.44
N GLN A 386 -19.10 -65.41 -21.14
CA GLN A 386 -20.32 -65.30 -21.92
C GLN A 386 -20.02 -64.77 -23.33
N ALA A 387 -19.16 -63.77 -23.50
CA ALA A 387 -18.77 -63.24 -24.81
C ALA A 387 -17.96 -64.27 -25.61
N VAL A 388 -17.09 -65.06 -24.98
CA VAL A 388 -16.41 -66.18 -25.64
C VAL A 388 -17.41 -67.26 -26.05
N LYS A 389 -18.37 -67.60 -25.19
CA LYS A 389 -19.47 -68.52 -25.50
C LYS A 389 -20.33 -68.01 -26.65
N ASP A 390 -20.67 -66.74 -26.63
CA ASP A 390 -21.52 -66.11 -27.61
C ASP A 390 -20.77 -65.96 -28.93
N TRP A 391 -19.50 -65.56 -28.92
CA TRP A 391 -18.65 -65.57 -30.12
C TRP A 391 -18.55 -66.97 -30.72
N PHE A 392 -18.26 -67.99 -29.91
CA PHE A 392 -18.13 -69.37 -30.37
C PHE A 392 -19.46 -69.91 -30.91
N ASN A 393 -20.58 -69.60 -30.25
CA ASN A 393 -21.91 -69.95 -30.71
C ASN A 393 -22.35 -69.15 -31.94
N GLN A 394 -21.95 -67.89 -32.05
CA GLN A 394 -22.26 -67.02 -33.19
C GLN A 394 -21.50 -67.47 -34.43
N TRP A 395 -20.23 -67.86 -34.29
CA TRP A 395 -19.41 -68.33 -35.40
C TRP A 395 -19.74 -69.76 -35.83
N PHE A 396 -20.12 -70.63 -34.89
CA PHE A 396 -20.39 -72.04 -35.18
C PHE A 396 -21.85 -72.45 -35.02
N GLY A 397 -22.79 -71.54 -34.83
CA GLY A 397 -24.23 -71.84 -34.82
C GLY A 397 -24.76 -72.61 -33.61
N GLY A 398 -24.11 -72.49 -32.44
CA GLY A 398 -24.49 -73.21 -31.21
C GLY A 398 -23.55 -74.36 -30.83
N GLY A 399 -22.30 -74.33 -31.32
CA GLY A 399 -21.21 -75.22 -30.92
C GLY A 399 -20.56 -75.94 -32.12
N SER A 400 -19.50 -76.70 -31.87
CA SER A 400 -18.73 -77.41 -32.91
C SER A 400 -19.55 -78.37 -33.78
N ASN A 401 -20.73 -78.79 -33.30
CA ASN A 401 -21.65 -79.68 -34.03
C ASN A 401 -22.51 -78.97 -35.10
N GLN A 402 -22.54 -77.63 -35.07
CA GLN A 402 -23.24 -76.77 -36.04
C GLN A 402 -22.25 -76.09 -37.01
N ALA A 403 -20.94 -76.33 -36.82
CA ALA A 403 -19.90 -75.96 -37.76
C ALA A 403 -20.06 -76.76 -39.07
N ILE A 404 -20.03 -76.07 -40.21
CA ILE A 404 -20.17 -76.70 -41.52
C ILE A 404 -18.83 -77.29 -41.93
N PRO A 405 -18.71 -78.63 -42.04
CA PRO A 405 -17.46 -79.25 -42.48
C PRO A 405 -17.17 -78.85 -43.92
N LEU A 406 -15.88 -78.80 -44.31
CA LEU A 406 -15.48 -78.41 -45.67
C LEU A 406 -16.23 -79.17 -46.78
N SER A 407 -16.69 -80.39 -46.48
CA SER A 407 -17.49 -81.22 -47.38
C SER A 407 -18.87 -80.66 -47.75
N GLN A 408 -19.37 -79.64 -47.04
CA GLN A 408 -20.67 -79.00 -47.31
C GLN A 408 -20.56 -77.61 -47.96
N LYS A 409 -19.35 -77.12 -48.25
CA LYS A 409 -19.14 -75.84 -48.96
C LYS A 409 -19.35 -76.04 -50.47
N GLY A 410 -20.31 -75.33 -51.06
CA GLY A 410 -20.64 -75.42 -52.49
C GLY A 410 -21.48 -76.64 -52.90
N ALA A 411 -21.96 -77.44 -51.95
CA ALA A 411 -22.89 -78.53 -52.21
C ALA A 411 -24.33 -78.00 -52.41
N PRO A 412 -25.19 -78.70 -53.18
CA PRO A 412 -26.61 -78.34 -53.27
C PRO A 412 -27.28 -78.31 -51.89
N ASN A 413 -27.95 -77.21 -51.54
CA ASN A 413 -28.50 -76.91 -50.19
C ASN A 413 -27.47 -76.79 -49.05
N GLY A 414 -26.18 -76.66 -49.37
CA GLY A 414 -25.11 -76.31 -48.44
C GLY A 414 -24.88 -74.80 -48.37
N VAL A 415 -23.69 -74.38 -47.91
CA VAL A 415 -23.35 -72.95 -47.80
C VAL A 415 -22.55 -72.46 -49.00
N THR A 416 -23.04 -71.35 -49.56
CA THR A 416 -22.48 -70.69 -50.73
C THR A 416 -21.05 -70.21 -50.49
N PRO A 417 -20.09 -70.57 -51.36
CA PRO A 417 -18.71 -70.10 -51.22
C PRO A 417 -18.58 -68.63 -51.62
N LEU A 418 -17.70 -67.91 -50.92
CA LEU A 418 -17.22 -66.59 -51.37
C LEU A 418 -16.14 -66.76 -52.43
N GLY A 419 -16.15 -65.87 -53.42
CA GLY A 419 -15.08 -65.76 -54.42
C GLY A 419 -13.81 -65.09 -53.85
N PRO A 420 -12.75 -64.96 -54.66
CA PRO A 420 -11.47 -64.39 -54.25
C PRO A 420 -11.58 -62.96 -53.70
N ASN A 421 -12.61 -62.24 -54.12
CA ASN A 421 -12.87 -60.86 -53.75
C ASN A 421 -13.72 -60.75 -52.47
N GLN A 422 -13.88 -61.86 -51.72
CA GLN A 422 -14.73 -62.00 -50.54
C GLN A 422 -16.21 -61.67 -50.75
N LYS A 423 -16.66 -61.61 -52.02
CA LYS A 423 -18.08 -61.46 -52.38
C LYS A 423 -18.66 -62.80 -52.76
N ILE A 424 -19.94 -63.00 -52.49
CA ILE A 424 -20.68 -64.12 -53.05
C ILE A 424 -20.61 -63.98 -54.59
N PRO A 425 -20.10 -64.98 -55.33
CA PRO A 425 -20.09 -64.91 -56.78
C PRO A 425 -21.52 -64.79 -57.31
N ILE A 426 -21.71 -64.02 -58.39
CA ILE A 426 -23.05 -63.66 -58.89
C ILE A 426 -23.89 -64.87 -59.30
N GLU A 427 -23.23 -65.99 -59.65
CA GLU A 427 -23.86 -67.29 -59.91
C GLU A 427 -24.61 -67.88 -58.71
N TYR A 428 -24.48 -67.27 -57.52
CA TYR A 428 -25.16 -67.66 -56.30
C TYR A 428 -26.08 -66.59 -55.71
N PHE A 429 -26.32 -65.47 -56.43
CA PHE A 429 -27.29 -64.45 -56.01
C PHE A 429 -28.68 -64.72 -56.61
N PRO A 430 -29.77 -64.45 -55.86
CA PRO A 430 -31.12 -64.32 -56.43
C PRO A 430 -31.31 -62.92 -57.04
N ASP A 431 -32.13 -62.80 -58.08
CA ASP A 431 -32.14 -61.61 -58.97
C ASP A 431 -32.69 -60.29 -58.33
N GLY A 432 -31.83 -59.25 -58.12
CA GLY A 432 -32.17 -57.78 -58.17
C GLY A 432 -32.07 -56.81 -56.93
N PHE A 433 -30.91 -56.22 -56.54
CA PHE A 433 -30.79 -55.20 -55.42
C PHE A 433 -29.64 -54.13 -55.55
N THR A 434 -29.82 -52.83 -55.11
CA THR A 434 -28.76 -51.80 -54.75
C THR A 434 -29.15 -50.64 -53.72
N PRO A 435 -28.20 -49.93 -53.02
CA PRO A 435 -28.38 -49.07 -51.78
C PRO A 435 -27.82 -47.59 -51.74
N SER A 436 -28.42 -46.59 -51.04
CA SER A 436 -27.96 -45.15 -51.04
C SER A 436 -28.33 -44.12 -49.89
N GLU A 437 -28.08 -44.29 -48.57
CA GLU A 437 -28.49 -43.23 -47.55
C GLU A 437 -27.51 -42.90 -46.38
N VAL A 438 -26.69 -41.82 -46.44
CA VAL A 438 -26.11 -41.07 -45.28
C VAL A 438 -25.76 -39.59 -45.71
N THR A 439 -26.20 -38.55 -44.97
CA THR A 439 -26.25 -37.13 -45.42
C THR A 439 -25.51 -36.08 -44.55
N HIS A 440 -24.34 -35.60 -44.98
CA HIS A 440 -23.83 -34.23 -44.72
C HIS A 440 -23.93 -33.42 -46.03
N PRO A 441 -23.98 -32.07 -46.02
CA PRO A 441 -23.79 -31.27 -47.23
C PRO A 441 -22.46 -31.63 -47.87
N HIS A 442 -22.52 -32.18 -49.08
CA HIS A 442 -21.36 -32.60 -49.84
C HIS A 442 -21.65 -32.45 -51.33
N PHE A 443 -20.59 -32.28 -52.09
CA PHE A 443 -20.63 -32.47 -53.53
C PHE A 443 -19.40 -33.21 -54.00
N VAL A 444 -19.57 -33.87 -55.13
CA VAL A 444 -18.57 -34.65 -55.82
C VAL A 444 -18.55 -34.18 -57.26
N LEU A 445 -17.40 -33.77 -57.74
CA LEU A 445 -17.16 -33.46 -59.14
C LEU A 445 -16.46 -34.63 -59.79
N THR A 446 -17.00 -35.15 -60.91
CA THR A 446 -16.33 -36.12 -61.78
C THR A 446 -16.30 -35.58 -63.20
N LEU A 447 -15.31 -35.93 -64.02
CA LEU A 447 -15.30 -35.43 -65.41
C LEU A 447 -16.38 -36.14 -66.25
N ASP A 448 -16.91 -35.44 -67.26
CA ASP A 448 -17.87 -36.01 -68.21
C ASP A 448 -17.19 -36.95 -69.21
N ASP A 449 -16.02 -36.53 -69.71
CA ASP A 449 -15.19 -37.23 -70.69
C ASP A 449 -13.70 -37.09 -70.35
N ASN A 450 -12.86 -37.95 -70.92
CA ASN A 450 -11.41 -37.84 -70.79
C ASN A 450 -10.92 -36.48 -71.33
N VAL A 451 -9.99 -35.85 -70.62
CA VAL A 451 -9.47 -34.53 -71.00
C VAL A 451 -8.05 -34.66 -71.53
N PRO A 452 -7.79 -34.36 -72.82
CA PRO A 452 -6.46 -34.40 -73.39
C PRO A 452 -5.63 -33.19 -72.94
N VAL A 453 -4.49 -33.46 -72.31
CA VAL A 453 -3.55 -32.44 -71.82
C VAL A 453 -2.34 -32.35 -72.76
N PRO A 454 -2.15 -31.23 -73.48
CA PRO A 454 -1.01 -31.06 -74.38
C PRO A 454 0.34 -31.07 -73.65
N ASN A 455 1.38 -31.51 -74.36
CA ASN A 455 2.74 -31.53 -73.84
C ASN A 455 3.21 -30.13 -73.42
N ASN A 456 3.79 -30.01 -72.22
CA ASN A 456 4.31 -28.77 -71.62
C ASN A 456 3.29 -27.61 -71.52
N THR A 457 1.99 -27.90 -71.53
CA THR A 457 0.93 -26.88 -71.41
C THR A 457 0.09 -27.15 -70.18
N GLU A 458 0.02 -26.18 -69.27
CA GLU A 458 -0.89 -26.28 -68.11
C GLU A 458 -2.33 -26.16 -68.62
N THR A 459 -3.17 -27.11 -68.22
CA THR A 459 -4.57 -27.19 -68.61
C THR A 459 -5.43 -27.12 -67.35
N VAL A 460 -6.47 -26.28 -67.37
CA VAL A 460 -7.48 -26.25 -66.31
C VAL A 460 -8.57 -27.25 -66.68
N LEU A 461 -8.91 -28.14 -65.76
CA LEU A 461 -9.94 -29.15 -66.01
C LEU A 461 -11.33 -28.51 -66.04
N SER A 462 -12.11 -28.89 -67.05
CA SER A 462 -13.49 -28.44 -67.29
C SER A 462 -14.37 -29.65 -67.59
N GLY A 463 -15.69 -29.43 -67.69
CA GLY A 463 -16.63 -30.52 -68.01
C GLY A 463 -16.95 -31.40 -66.79
N TRP A 464 -17.03 -30.79 -65.60
CA TRP A 464 -17.40 -31.50 -64.38
C TRP A 464 -18.90 -31.82 -64.35
N LYS A 465 -19.22 -33.07 -64.03
CA LYS A 465 -20.50 -33.53 -63.52
C LYS A 465 -20.52 -33.35 -62.01
N VAL A 466 -21.63 -32.83 -61.50
CA VAL A 466 -21.85 -32.64 -60.06
C VAL A 466 -22.78 -33.76 -59.56
N ALA A 467 -22.45 -34.35 -58.42
CA ALA A 467 -23.32 -35.23 -57.65
C ALA A 467 -23.17 -34.93 -56.16
N GLY A 468 -24.25 -34.99 -55.39
CA GLY A 468 -24.18 -34.77 -53.94
C GLY A 468 -25.46 -34.19 -53.38
N SER A 469 -25.39 -33.70 -52.13
CA SER A 469 -26.51 -33.07 -51.43
C SER A 469 -26.57 -31.55 -51.61
N VAL A 470 -25.49 -30.92 -52.10
CA VAL A 470 -25.42 -29.51 -52.52
C VAL A 470 -24.65 -29.39 -53.84
N GLU A 471 -24.68 -28.21 -54.48
CA GLU A 471 -23.91 -27.95 -55.70
C GLU A 471 -22.91 -26.80 -55.47
N PRO A 472 -21.72 -26.85 -56.11
CA PRO A 472 -20.79 -25.73 -56.08
C PRO A 472 -21.29 -24.56 -56.93
N LEU A 473 -20.88 -23.35 -56.58
CA LEU A 473 -21.18 -22.14 -57.34
C LEU A 473 -20.06 -21.88 -58.36
N TRP A 474 -20.39 -21.86 -59.65
CA TRP A 474 -19.43 -21.66 -60.74
C TRP A 474 -19.16 -20.17 -61.02
N GLU A 475 -17.92 -19.82 -61.37
CA GLU A 475 -17.53 -18.46 -61.79
C GLU A 475 -18.20 -18.06 -63.12
N ASP A 476 -18.28 -19.00 -64.05
CA ASP A 476 -18.87 -18.84 -65.38
C ASP A 476 -19.48 -20.16 -65.89
N SER A 477 -19.97 -20.15 -67.14
CA SER A 477 -20.60 -21.33 -67.77
C SER A 477 -19.61 -22.39 -68.28
N THR A 478 -18.30 -22.19 -68.10
CA THR A 478 -17.27 -23.12 -68.62
C THR A 478 -16.93 -24.22 -67.62
N ASN A 479 -17.46 -24.16 -66.40
CA ASN A 479 -17.22 -25.08 -65.30
C ASN A 479 -15.72 -25.28 -64.99
N THR A 480 -14.88 -24.27 -65.17
CA THR A 480 -13.43 -24.36 -64.85
C THR A 480 -13.12 -23.97 -63.41
N ARG A 481 -13.96 -23.14 -62.80
CA ARG A 481 -13.72 -22.55 -61.47
C ARG A 481 -14.98 -22.51 -60.63
N TRP A 482 -14.86 -22.92 -59.38
CA TRP A 482 -15.99 -23.08 -58.47
C TRP A 482 -15.71 -22.51 -57.08
N ARG A 483 -16.75 -22.26 -56.29
CA ARG A 483 -16.68 -21.87 -54.88
C ARG A 483 -17.78 -22.57 -54.06
N PHE A 484 -17.63 -22.57 -52.74
CA PHE A 484 -18.60 -23.16 -51.81
C PHE A 484 -19.85 -22.28 -51.65
N ASP A 485 -20.97 -22.91 -51.29
CA ASP A 485 -22.29 -22.26 -51.13
C ASP A 485 -22.51 -21.61 -49.74
N GLY A 486 -21.57 -21.81 -48.81
CA GLY A 486 -21.65 -21.31 -47.44
C GLY A 486 -20.28 -21.14 -46.77
N ALA A 487 -20.24 -20.22 -45.81
CA ALA A 487 -19.05 -19.96 -44.99
C ALA A 487 -18.88 -21.05 -43.91
N GLY A 488 -17.64 -21.34 -43.56
CA GLY A 488 -17.27 -22.34 -42.54
C GLY A 488 -16.12 -23.23 -42.98
N TRP A 489 -15.94 -24.33 -42.26
CA TRP A 489 -14.90 -25.31 -42.51
C TRP A 489 -15.35 -26.34 -43.54
N TRP A 490 -14.56 -26.51 -44.59
CA TRP A 490 -14.77 -27.52 -45.63
C TRP A 490 -13.56 -28.43 -45.74
N TYR A 491 -13.78 -29.74 -45.80
CA TYR A 491 -12.75 -30.70 -46.16
C TYR A 491 -12.84 -31.01 -47.65
N VAL A 492 -11.71 -30.87 -48.35
CA VAL A 492 -11.62 -31.14 -49.79
C VAL A 492 -10.60 -32.22 -50.05
N ASP A 493 -10.98 -33.22 -50.86
CA ASP A 493 -10.13 -34.28 -51.37
C ASP A 493 -10.20 -34.28 -52.90
N THR A 494 -9.06 -34.07 -53.55
CA THR A 494 -8.94 -34.06 -55.00
C THR A 494 -8.07 -35.22 -55.44
N ALA A 495 -8.52 -35.98 -56.42
CA ALA A 495 -7.77 -37.07 -57.02
C ALA A 495 -7.82 -36.93 -58.54
N VAL A 496 -6.66 -36.80 -59.18
CA VAL A 496 -6.54 -36.74 -60.65
C VAL A 496 -5.88 -38.01 -61.14
N ALA A 497 -6.54 -38.69 -62.09
CA ALA A 497 -6.08 -39.94 -62.66
C ALA A 497 -5.59 -39.73 -64.11
N TRP A 498 -4.39 -40.21 -64.40
CA TRP A 498 -3.78 -40.12 -65.72
C TRP A 498 -3.75 -41.47 -66.43
N GLU A 499 -3.85 -41.48 -67.75
CA GLU A 499 -3.65 -42.69 -68.54
C GLU A 499 -2.25 -43.29 -68.33
N SER A 500 -2.14 -44.62 -68.42
CA SER A 500 -0.99 -45.39 -67.92
C SER A 500 0.21 -45.48 -68.86
N ASN A 501 0.26 -44.68 -69.95
CA ASN A 501 1.09 -45.04 -71.10
C ASN A 501 2.03 -43.94 -71.62
N SER A 502 2.91 -43.37 -70.76
CA SER A 502 3.90 -42.39 -71.26
C SER A 502 5.14 -42.21 -70.39
N ASN A 503 6.27 -41.88 -71.01
CA ASN A 503 7.50 -41.48 -70.32
C ASN A 503 7.51 -39.95 -70.12
N GLY A 504 7.10 -39.45 -68.94
CA GLY A 504 7.11 -38.02 -68.61
C GLY A 504 6.55 -37.74 -67.21
N SER A 505 6.95 -36.62 -66.61
CA SER A 505 6.38 -36.08 -65.36
C SER A 505 4.96 -35.59 -65.59
N ARG A 506 4.14 -35.74 -64.54
CA ARG A 506 2.74 -35.32 -64.48
C ARG A 506 2.54 -34.57 -63.18
N GLN A 507 1.71 -33.54 -63.21
CA GLN A 507 1.41 -32.70 -62.07
C GLN A 507 -0.08 -32.44 -62.03
N SER A 508 -0.62 -32.40 -60.81
CA SER A 508 -1.93 -31.81 -60.57
C SER A 508 -1.85 -30.87 -59.37
N SER A 509 -2.76 -29.92 -59.34
CA SER A 509 -2.86 -28.98 -58.22
C SER A 509 -4.28 -28.49 -58.06
N LEU A 510 -4.69 -28.35 -56.80
CA LEU A 510 -5.84 -27.54 -56.43
C LEU A 510 -5.35 -26.10 -56.20
N THR A 511 -5.83 -25.17 -57.01
CA THR A 511 -5.46 -23.75 -56.88
C THR A 511 -6.61 -22.98 -56.26
N ARG A 512 -6.33 -22.24 -55.18
CA ARG A 512 -7.24 -21.30 -54.55
C ARG A 512 -6.90 -19.88 -55.01
N HIS A 513 -7.82 -19.20 -55.66
CA HIS A 513 -7.67 -17.83 -56.14
C HIS A 513 -8.25 -16.86 -55.13
N LEU A 514 -7.39 -16.02 -54.56
CA LEU A 514 -7.78 -14.94 -53.66
C LEU A 514 -7.81 -13.63 -54.45
N VAL A 515 -8.51 -12.62 -53.94
CA VAL A 515 -8.74 -11.36 -54.68
C VAL A 515 -7.44 -10.59 -55.00
N ASN A 516 -6.35 -10.77 -54.24
CA ASN A 516 -5.07 -10.09 -54.45
C ASN A 516 -3.85 -11.04 -54.50
N SER A 517 -4.05 -12.36 -54.50
CA SER A 517 -2.99 -13.38 -54.55
C SER A 517 -3.58 -14.74 -54.92
N SER A 518 -2.76 -15.71 -55.31
CA SER A 518 -3.22 -17.10 -55.47
C SER A 518 -2.42 -17.98 -54.53
N LEU A 519 -3.10 -18.85 -53.78
CA LEU A 519 -2.47 -19.91 -52.99
C LEU A 519 -2.59 -21.21 -53.78
N ARG A 520 -1.47 -21.76 -54.21
CA ARG A 520 -1.44 -23.02 -54.98
C ARG A 520 -0.96 -24.15 -54.08
N LEU A 521 -1.81 -25.15 -53.85
CA LEU A 521 -1.40 -26.43 -53.28
C LEU A 521 -1.02 -27.33 -54.45
N GLU A 522 0.27 -27.37 -54.77
CA GLU A 522 0.82 -28.12 -55.88
C GLU A 522 1.45 -29.43 -55.40
N GLN A 523 1.04 -30.55 -55.99
CA GLN A 523 1.73 -31.82 -55.81
C GLN A 523 2.42 -32.21 -57.11
N VAL A 524 3.75 -32.32 -57.03
CA VAL A 524 4.61 -32.72 -58.14
C VAL A 524 5.07 -34.15 -57.91
N ASP A 525 4.71 -35.07 -58.82
CA ASP A 525 5.36 -36.38 -58.84
C ASP A 525 6.79 -36.23 -59.39
N ALA A 526 7.73 -36.10 -58.47
CA ALA A 526 9.15 -36.15 -58.76
C ALA A 526 9.60 -37.62 -58.84
N THR A 527 9.56 -38.24 -60.03
CA THR A 527 10.69 -38.99 -60.65
C THR A 527 10.28 -39.79 -61.92
N PRO A 528 11.14 -39.92 -62.95
CA PRO A 528 10.75 -40.37 -64.31
C PRO A 528 10.66 -41.90 -64.50
N ALA A 529 10.43 -42.71 -63.47
CA ALA A 529 10.83 -44.12 -63.52
C ALA A 529 9.86 -45.17 -62.93
N MET A 530 8.55 -44.96 -62.95
CA MET A 530 7.61 -46.05 -62.67
C MET A 530 6.66 -46.31 -63.85
N VAL A 531 7.10 -47.17 -64.76
CA VAL A 531 6.23 -47.83 -65.74
C VAL A 531 5.53 -48.97 -65.01
N GLY A 532 4.23 -48.85 -64.76
CA GLY A 532 3.48 -49.91 -64.10
C GLY A 532 1.97 -49.76 -64.21
N LEU A 533 1.39 -50.38 -65.26
CA LEU A 533 0.06 -51.02 -65.43
C LEU A 533 -1.22 -50.47 -64.75
N TRP A 534 -1.18 -49.35 -64.03
CA TRP A 534 -2.29 -48.76 -63.31
C TRP A 534 -2.33 -47.25 -63.57
N PRO A 535 -3.52 -46.62 -63.57
CA PRO A 535 -3.64 -45.16 -63.62
C PRO A 535 -2.83 -44.51 -62.50
N LEU A 536 -2.02 -43.51 -62.83
CA LEU A 536 -1.26 -42.75 -61.83
C LEU A 536 -2.21 -41.72 -61.21
N ARG A 537 -2.34 -41.74 -59.87
CA ARG A 537 -3.26 -40.89 -59.12
C ARG A 537 -2.50 -39.90 -58.25
N THR A 538 -2.69 -38.61 -58.49
CA THR A 538 -2.17 -37.53 -57.64
C THR A 538 -3.31 -37.04 -56.75
N ASN A 539 -3.11 -37.04 -55.42
CA ASN A 539 -4.14 -36.73 -54.44
C ASN A 539 -3.77 -35.52 -53.60
N THR A 540 -4.56 -34.46 -53.62
CA THR A 540 -4.41 -33.32 -52.71
C THR A 540 -5.62 -33.22 -51.80
N ASP A 541 -5.40 -33.25 -50.49
CA ASP A 541 -6.43 -33.09 -49.48
C ASP A 541 -6.10 -32.01 -48.46
N GLY A 542 -7.14 -31.41 -47.86
CA GLY A 542 -6.95 -30.37 -46.86
C GLY A 542 -8.25 -29.87 -46.24
N LEU A 543 -8.13 -29.39 -44.99
CA LEU A 543 -9.20 -28.67 -44.31
C LEU A 543 -9.05 -27.17 -44.59
N LEU A 544 -10.11 -26.54 -45.08
CA LEU A 544 -10.10 -25.17 -45.60
C LEU A 544 -11.10 -24.29 -44.83
N ASP A 545 -10.63 -23.11 -44.40
CA ASP A 545 -11.48 -22.04 -43.84
C ASP A 545 -11.98 -21.12 -44.96
N VAL A 546 -13.31 -21.05 -45.09
CA VAL A 546 -14.02 -20.21 -46.05
C VAL A 546 -14.77 -19.13 -45.26
N SER A 547 -14.18 -17.94 -45.13
CA SER A 547 -14.72 -16.84 -44.32
C SER A 547 -15.41 -15.74 -45.15
N THR A 548 -16.30 -14.96 -44.53
CA THR A 548 -16.94 -13.75 -45.10
C THR A 548 -16.43 -12.44 -44.51
N SER A 549 -15.45 -12.47 -43.59
CA SER A 549 -14.92 -11.28 -42.94
C SER A 549 -13.40 -11.36 -42.76
N GLY A 550 -12.71 -10.33 -43.24
CA GLY A 550 -11.28 -10.07 -43.02
C GLY A 550 -10.33 -11.00 -43.81
N GLU A 551 -9.67 -10.44 -44.82
CA GLU A 551 -8.60 -11.03 -45.68
C GLU A 551 -9.00 -11.84 -46.93
N PHE A 552 -10.19 -12.45 -47.01
CA PHE A 552 -10.64 -13.15 -48.23
C PHE A 552 -11.94 -12.54 -48.76
N ASN A 553 -11.82 -11.62 -49.73
CA ASN A 553 -12.96 -10.93 -50.34
C ASN A 553 -13.85 -11.89 -51.18
N TYR A 554 -15.09 -11.46 -51.43
CA TYR A 554 -16.01 -12.04 -52.45
C TYR A 554 -15.23 -12.42 -53.73
N GLY A 555 -15.03 -13.71 -53.96
CA GLY A 555 -14.26 -14.20 -55.12
C GLY A 555 -13.22 -15.30 -54.84
N ASP A 556 -13.30 -16.01 -53.71
CA ASP A 556 -12.47 -17.18 -53.44
C ASP A 556 -12.91 -18.36 -54.33
N TYR A 557 -12.17 -18.63 -55.40
CA TYR A 557 -12.47 -19.68 -56.37
C TYR A 557 -11.40 -20.77 -56.39
N PHE A 558 -11.83 -21.98 -56.69
CA PHE A 558 -11.01 -23.17 -56.79
C PHE A 558 -11.00 -23.67 -58.24
N ASP A 559 -9.81 -23.99 -58.75
CA ASP A 559 -9.65 -24.76 -59.98
C ASP A 559 -8.70 -25.94 -59.82
N VAL A 560 -8.90 -26.96 -60.64
CA VAL A 560 -7.98 -28.11 -60.74
C VAL A 560 -7.15 -27.93 -61.99
N ARG A 561 -5.83 -27.84 -61.81
CA ARG A 561 -4.87 -27.69 -62.92
C ARG A 561 -4.05 -28.93 -63.08
N VAL A 562 -3.73 -29.24 -64.33
CA VAL A 562 -2.94 -30.40 -64.70
C VAL A 562 -1.86 -30.01 -65.70
N TRP A 563 -0.70 -30.65 -65.61
CA TRP A 563 0.42 -30.42 -66.50
C TRP A 563 1.22 -31.72 -66.71
N GLN A 564 1.81 -31.89 -67.90
CA GLN A 564 2.64 -33.05 -68.22
C GLN A 564 3.70 -32.73 -69.29
N ASN A 565 4.79 -33.54 -69.36
CA ASN A 565 5.90 -33.33 -70.31
C ASN A 565 6.34 -34.57 -71.12
N SER A 566 5.43 -35.50 -71.41
CA SER A 566 5.72 -36.81 -72.02
C SER A 566 5.96 -36.83 -73.54
N GLY A 567 6.03 -35.68 -74.20
CA GLY A 567 6.30 -35.56 -75.64
C GLY A 567 5.06 -35.65 -76.55
N GLY A 568 3.97 -36.27 -76.10
CA GLY A 568 2.64 -36.28 -76.73
C GLY A 568 1.56 -35.69 -75.80
N ALA A 569 0.33 -35.52 -76.27
CA ALA A 569 -0.79 -35.22 -75.37
C ALA A 569 -1.12 -36.46 -74.52
N LEU A 570 -1.53 -36.26 -73.27
CA LEU A 570 -1.98 -37.33 -72.38
C LEU A 570 -3.36 -37.06 -71.83
N ASP A 571 -4.16 -38.11 -71.72
CA ASP A 571 -5.50 -37.99 -71.17
C ASP A 571 -5.51 -38.07 -69.63
N VAL A 572 -6.24 -37.13 -69.03
CA VAL A 572 -6.80 -37.27 -67.69
C VAL A 572 -8.09 -38.08 -67.81
N LEU A 573 -8.17 -39.17 -67.06
CA LEU A 573 -9.25 -40.16 -67.16
C LEU A 573 -10.48 -39.71 -66.38
N ALA A 574 -11.66 -39.78 -67.01
CA ALA A 574 -12.89 -39.32 -66.41
C ALA A 574 -13.39 -40.19 -65.26
N ASP A 575 -13.32 -41.51 -65.43
CA ASP A 575 -13.89 -42.49 -64.49
C ASP A 575 -13.22 -42.50 -63.10
N GLU A 576 -12.06 -41.87 -62.98
CA GLU A 576 -11.23 -41.93 -61.78
C GLU A 576 -10.78 -40.55 -61.26
N THR A 577 -11.07 -39.47 -61.98
CA THR A 577 -10.75 -38.09 -61.58
C THR A 577 -11.92 -37.48 -60.84
N VAL A 578 -11.69 -37.10 -59.57
CA VAL A 578 -12.74 -36.67 -58.66
C VAL A 578 -12.30 -35.52 -57.76
N VAL A 579 -13.22 -34.60 -57.46
CA VAL A 579 -13.12 -33.66 -56.33
C VAL A 579 -14.26 -33.97 -55.37
N LYS A 580 -13.95 -34.19 -54.09
CA LYS A 580 -14.95 -34.38 -53.03
C LYS A 580 -14.84 -33.22 -52.07
N ALA A 581 -15.97 -32.61 -51.76
CA ALA A 581 -16.08 -31.55 -50.77
C ALA A 581 -17.12 -31.94 -49.72
N LEU A 582 -16.78 -31.75 -48.45
CA LEU A 582 -17.63 -32.05 -47.30
C LEU A 582 -17.66 -30.87 -46.33
N TYR A 583 -18.86 -30.41 -45.97
CA TYR A 583 -19.02 -29.40 -44.94
C TYR A 583 -18.75 -29.98 -43.54
N VAL A 584 -17.91 -29.30 -42.76
CA VAL A 584 -17.44 -29.77 -41.45
C VAL A 584 -18.05 -28.98 -40.29
N GLY A 585 -18.31 -27.68 -40.45
CA GLY A 585 -18.98 -26.89 -39.40
C GLY A 585 -18.79 -25.37 -39.49
N GLU A 586 -19.54 -24.65 -38.65
CA GLU A 586 -19.55 -23.18 -38.55
C GLU A 586 -18.34 -22.64 -37.76
N ARG A 587 -17.87 -21.43 -38.09
CA ARG A 587 -16.78 -20.74 -37.37
C ARG A 587 -17.33 -19.96 -36.16
N ILE A 588 -16.76 -20.14 -34.97
CA ILE A 588 -17.07 -19.33 -33.79
C ILE A 588 -16.31 -18.00 -33.89
N PRO A 589 -16.96 -16.83 -33.82
CA PRO A 589 -16.28 -15.53 -33.79
C PRO A 589 -15.71 -15.22 -32.40
N ASP A 590 -14.45 -14.76 -32.33
CA ASP A 590 -13.84 -14.28 -31.09
C ASP A 590 -14.59 -13.05 -30.56
N SER A 591 -15.11 -13.12 -29.33
CA SER A 591 -15.92 -12.05 -28.71
C SER A 591 -15.05 -10.97 -28.07
N THR A 592 -15.27 -9.71 -28.49
CA THR A 592 -14.50 -8.51 -28.14
C THR A 592 -14.87 -7.90 -26.76
N PHE A 593 -14.55 -8.56 -25.64
CA PHE A 593 -14.44 -7.87 -24.35
C PHE A 593 -12.98 -7.90 -23.91
N ILE A 594 -12.35 -6.73 -23.88
CA ILE A 594 -10.91 -6.61 -23.68
C ILE A 594 -10.69 -5.68 -22.48
N PRO A 595 -10.35 -6.22 -21.31
CA PRO A 595 -10.00 -5.40 -20.15
C PRO A 595 -8.68 -4.65 -20.44
N PRO A 596 -8.53 -3.40 -19.99
CA PRO A 596 -7.28 -2.66 -20.17
C PRO A 596 -6.13 -3.37 -19.45
N VAL A 597 -4.90 -3.20 -19.95
CA VAL A 597 -3.72 -3.76 -19.27
C VAL A 597 -3.49 -3.04 -17.94
N GLU A 598 -3.59 -3.77 -16.83
CA GLU A 598 -3.43 -3.23 -15.48
C GLU A 598 -2.18 -3.78 -14.79
N TYR A 599 -1.62 -3.00 -13.88
CA TYR A 599 -0.54 -3.44 -13.00
C TYR A 599 -1.10 -4.40 -11.96
N ASP A 600 -0.39 -5.50 -11.73
CA ASP A 600 -0.78 -6.52 -10.77
C ASP A 600 0.15 -6.49 -9.55
N ASN A 601 1.38 -6.97 -9.70
CA ASN A 601 2.30 -7.12 -8.59
C ASN A 601 3.77 -6.96 -9.00
N ARG A 602 4.68 -7.01 -8.02
CA ARG A 602 6.11 -6.90 -8.20
C ARG A 602 6.85 -7.99 -7.41
N GLY A 603 7.95 -8.49 -7.97
CA GLY A 603 8.86 -9.38 -7.26
C GLY A 603 9.81 -8.67 -6.28
N ASP A 604 10.42 -9.45 -5.40
CA ASP A 604 11.38 -8.91 -4.41
C ASP A 604 12.65 -8.36 -5.10
N GLY A 605 13.04 -8.99 -6.20
CA GLY A 605 14.28 -8.69 -6.93
C GLY A 605 15.54 -9.14 -6.20
N ALA A 606 16.66 -9.13 -6.91
CA ALA A 606 17.95 -9.50 -6.35
C ALA A 606 19.11 -8.77 -7.03
N SER A 607 20.18 -8.57 -6.29
CA SER A 607 21.45 -8.06 -6.80
C SER A 607 22.61 -8.84 -6.19
N ASN A 608 23.43 -9.46 -7.03
CA ASN A 608 24.61 -10.17 -6.58
C ASN A 608 25.71 -10.08 -7.65
N PRO A 609 26.61 -9.11 -7.56
CA PRO A 609 27.68 -8.94 -8.52
C PRO A 609 28.73 -10.04 -8.42
N SER A 610 28.61 -11.05 -7.53
CA SER A 610 29.56 -12.15 -7.34
C SER A 610 29.00 -13.55 -7.64
N SER A 611 27.73 -13.65 -8.08
CA SER A 611 27.08 -14.91 -8.46
C SER A 611 26.85 -15.08 -9.98
N THR A 612 26.80 -16.32 -10.45
CA THR A 612 26.28 -16.70 -11.77
C THR A 612 24.76 -16.81 -11.81
N THR A 613 24.12 -16.75 -10.64
CA THR A 613 22.67 -16.95 -10.49
C THR A 613 22.06 -15.88 -9.58
N LEU A 614 20.90 -15.35 -9.96
CA LEU A 614 20.03 -14.53 -9.10
C LEU A 614 18.72 -15.27 -8.86
N GLN A 615 18.21 -15.17 -7.63
CA GLN A 615 16.91 -15.72 -7.26
C GLN A 615 16.14 -14.75 -6.38
N TRP A 616 14.83 -14.66 -6.61
CA TRP A 616 13.88 -13.91 -5.79
C TRP A 616 12.47 -14.50 -5.92
N GLN A 617 11.56 -14.17 -5.01
CA GLN A 617 10.17 -14.61 -5.09
C GLN A 617 9.31 -13.59 -5.83
N HIS A 618 8.31 -14.09 -6.54
CA HIS A 618 7.26 -13.28 -7.16
C HIS A 618 5.96 -14.09 -7.24
N GLN A 619 4.84 -13.44 -6.95
CA GLN A 619 3.50 -13.97 -7.17
C GLN A 619 2.74 -13.08 -8.14
N ALA A 620 2.34 -13.62 -9.28
CA ALA A 620 1.46 -12.97 -10.25
C ALA A 620 0.01 -13.42 -10.02
N SER A 621 -0.94 -12.50 -10.08
CA SER A 621 -2.37 -12.75 -9.84
C SER A 621 -3.24 -12.28 -11.02
N GLY A 622 -4.53 -12.65 -11.03
CA GLY A 622 -5.50 -12.27 -12.07
C GLY A 622 -5.54 -13.14 -13.34
N THR A 623 -6.44 -12.78 -14.28
CA THR A 623 -6.64 -13.42 -15.60
C THR A 623 -5.80 -12.74 -16.69
N ASP A 624 -5.42 -13.48 -17.73
CA ASP A 624 -4.61 -13.02 -18.87
C ASP A 624 -3.39 -12.22 -18.41
N ARG A 625 -2.58 -12.85 -17.56
CA ARG A 625 -1.50 -12.16 -16.82
C ARG A 625 -0.17 -12.34 -17.51
N ALA A 626 0.71 -11.35 -17.42
CA ALA A 626 2.08 -11.44 -17.90
C ALA A 626 3.07 -11.02 -16.83
N VAL A 627 4.20 -11.72 -16.71
CA VAL A 627 5.32 -11.30 -15.87
C VAL A 627 6.45 -10.82 -16.76
N VAL A 628 6.89 -9.58 -16.56
CA VAL A 628 8.05 -8.98 -17.24
C VAL A 628 9.24 -8.97 -16.28
N ALA A 629 10.36 -9.58 -16.66
CA ALA A 629 11.61 -9.56 -15.91
C ALA A 629 12.62 -8.61 -16.56
N PHE A 630 13.20 -7.69 -15.78
CA PHE A 630 14.30 -6.84 -16.21
C PHE A 630 15.59 -7.25 -15.52
N VAL A 631 16.64 -7.51 -16.31
CA VAL A 631 17.92 -8.02 -15.81
C VAL A 631 19.06 -7.20 -16.39
N GLN A 632 19.99 -6.77 -15.54
CA GLN A 632 21.23 -6.08 -15.93
C GLN A 632 22.46 -6.93 -15.55
N TRP A 633 23.49 -6.88 -16.40
CA TRP A 633 24.81 -7.46 -16.13
C TRP A 633 25.96 -6.64 -16.73
N GLY A 634 27.18 -6.86 -16.23
CA GLY A 634 28.43 -6.27 -16.72
C GLY A 634 29.43 -7.27 -17.31
N ARG A 635 30.58 -6.74 -17.75
CA ARG A 635 31.49 -7.27 -18.78
C ARG A 635 32.02 -8.72 -18.65
N ASP A 636 31.61 -9.57 -19.59
CA ASP A 636 32.45 -10.58 -20.27
C ASP A 636 32.07 -10.67 -21.78
N ILE A 637 33.09 -10.82 -22.63
CA ILE A 637 33.22 -10.24 -23.99
C ILE A 637 32.56 -11.11 -25.09
N LEU A 638 31.66 -12.04 -24.71
CA LEU A 638 30.93 -12.93 -25.63
C LEU A 638 29.47 -13.21 -25.17
N SER A 639 28.91 -12.38 -24.28
CA SER A 639 27.72 -12.73 -23.50
C SER A 639 26.39 -12.66 -24.26
N ASN A 640 25.80 -13.84 -24.49
CA ASN A 640 24.36 -13.97 -24.71
C ASN A 640 23.59 -13.45 -23.47
N PRO A 641 22.37 -12.91 -23.66
CA PRO A 641 21.49 -12.59 -22.53
C PRO A 641 21.32 -13.80 -21.59
N PRO A 642 21.24 -13.59 -20.27
CA PRO A 642 21.02 -14.69 -19.33
C PRO A 642 19.72 -15.43 -19.61
N THR A 643 19.59 -16.67 -19.14
CA THR A 643 18.32 -17.38 -19.17
C THR A 643 17.52 -17.02 -17.93
N VAL A 644 16.22 -16.76 -18.07
CA VAL A 644 15.33 -16.47 -16.95
C VAL A 644 14.23 -17.51 -16.90
N THR A 645 13.95 -18.02 -15.72
CA THR A 645 12.79 -18.89 -15.46
C THR A 645 11.91 -18.33 -14.35
N TYR A 646 10.62 -18.60 -14.42
CA TYR A 646 9.62 -18.28 -13.42
C TYR A 646 8.94 -19.58 -12.97
N GLY A 647 9.21 -20.03 -11.75
CA GLY A 647 8.70 -21.33 -11.28
C GLY A 647 9.22 -22.51 -12.12
N GLY A 648 10.41 -22.37 -12.71
CA GLY A 648 11.00 -23.36 -13.62
C GLY A 648 10.57 -23.23 -15.09
N GLN A 649 9.55 -22.43 -15.41
CA GLN A 649 9.15 -22.17 -16.81
C GLN A 649 10.08 -21.13 -17.45
N PRO A 650 10.63 -21.38 -18.66
CA PRO A 650 11.48 -20.40 -19.34
C PRO A 650 10.69 -19.15 -19.74
N MET A 651 11.29 -17.98 -19.58
CA MET A 651 10.74 -16.70 -20.04
C MET A 651 11.33 -16.33 -21.41
N ASP A 652 10.51 -15.76 -22.28
CA ASP A 652 10.91 -15.31 -23.61
C ASP A 652 11.70 -14.00 -23.54
N LEU A 653 12.81 -13.92 -24.28
CA LEU A 653 13.58 -12.68 -24.40
C LEU A 653 12.86 -11.70 -25.34
N VAL A 654 12.44 -10.56 -24.81
CA VAL A 654 11.64 -9.56 -25.55
C VAL A 654 12.48 -8.44 -26.12
N ALA A 655 13.43 -7.95 -25.32
CA ALA A 655 14.22 -6.78 -25.66
C ALA A 655 15.59 -6.90 -25.00
N TRP A 656 16.66 -6.56 -25.70
CA TRP A 656 17.98 -6.50 -25.08
C TRP A 656 18.87 -5.44 -25.72
N ALA A 657 19.69 -4.83 -24.90
CA ALA A 657 20.60 -3.77 -25.30
C ALA A 657 21.94 -3.90 -24.59
N ARG A 658 22.99 -3.51 -25.31
CA ARG A 658 24.36 -3.44 -24.80
C ARG A 658 25.04 -2.17 -25.28
N HIS A 659 25.99 -1.66 -24.49
CA HIS A 659 26.95 -0.68 -24.99
C HIS A 659 28.10 -1.38 -25.71
N ASN A 660 28.35 -1.03 -26.98
CA ASN A 660 29.60 -1.38 -27.64
C ASN A 660 30.65 -0.33 -27.29
N SER A 661 31.54 -0.62 -26.32
CA SER A 661 32.68 0.25 -26.05
C SER A 661 33.97 -0.56 -26.15
N THR A 662 34.85 -0.17 -27.06
CA THR A 662 36.23 -0.69 -27.22
C THR A 662 37.10 -0.52 -25.97
N ALA A 663 36.65 0.30 -25.00
CA ALA A 663 37.34 0.63 -23.75
C ALA A 663 36.65 0.00 -22.53
N SER A 664 36.63 -1.33 -22.47
CA SER A 664 36.58 -2.14 -21.23
C SER A 664 35.45 -1.90 -20.21
N ASN A 665 34.42 -1.12 -20.54
CA ASN A 665 33.31 -0.75 -19.65
C ASN A 665 31.97 -1.11 -20.29
N GLU A 666 31.66 -2.41 -20.35
CA GLU A 666 30.44 -2.93 -20.96
C GLU A 666 29.37 -3.19 -19.89
N GLY A 667 28.18 -2.64 -20.13
CA GLY A 667 26.97 -2.98 -19.38
C GLY A 667 25.83 -3.29 -20.36
N ALA A 668 25.04 -4.30 -20.02
CA ALA A 668 23.94 -4.78 -20.83
C ALA A 668 22.68 -5.00 -19.97
N MET A 669 21.53 -4.94 -20.61
CA MET A 669 20.23 -5.21 -20.00
C MET A 669 19.35 -5.99 -20.97
N ALA A 670 18.48 -6.82 -20.42
CA ALA A 670 17.44 -7.52 -21.14
C ALA A 670 16.11 -7.43 -20.38
N ALA A 671 15.03 -7.46 -21.15
CA ALA A 671 13.67 -7.68 -20.69
C ALA A 671 13.19 -9.04 -21.19
N TYR A 672 12.56 -9.80 -20.32
CA TYR A 672 11.95 -11.09 -20.61
C TYR A 672 10.48 -11.05 -20.24
N ILE A 673 9.66 -11.89 -20.87
CA ILE A 673 8.25 -12.01 -20.53
C ILE A 673 7.83 -13.47 -20.46
N LEU A 674 6.87 -13.74 -19.58
CA LEU A 674 6.11 -14.98 -19.57
C LEU A 674 4.63 -14.61 -19.55
N LEU A 675 3.89 -15.08 -20.54
CA LEU A 675 2.43 -15.00 -20.58
C LEU A 675 1.86 -16.17 -19.76
N ASP A 676 0.76 -15.91 -19.05
CA ASP A 676 0.06 -16.84 -18.17
C ASP A 676 0.93 -17.60 -17.14
N PRO A 677 1.85 -16.92 -16.41
CA PRO A 677 2.70 -17.54 -15.38
C PRO A 677 1.87 -18.16 -14.25
N PRO A 678 2.33 -19.20 -13.52
CA PRO A 678 1.58 -19.76 -12.39
C PRO A 678 1.14 -18.73 -11.34
N THR A 679 -0.04 -18.91 -10.73
CA THR A 679 -0.68 -17.95 -9.81
C THR A 679 -0.22 -18.03 -8.35
N THR A 680 0.49 -19.10 -7.99
CA THR A 680 1.11 -19.24 -6.67
C THR A 680 2.46 -18.50 -6.64
N THR A 681 2.99 -18.24 -5.45
CA THR A 681 4.34 -17.68 -5.31
C THR A 681 5.37 -18.60 -5.97
N GLN A 682 6.10 -18.04 -6.93
CA GLN A 682 7.14 -18.73 -7.68
C GLN A 682 8.50 -18.11 -7.44
N THR A 683 9.52 -18.95 -7.51
CA THR A 683 10.91 -18.50 -7.54
C THR A 683 11.28 -18.13 -8.96
N VAL A 684 11.72 -16.88 -9.14
CA VAL A 684 12.34 -16.41 -10.38
C VAL A 684 13.83 -16.74 -10.31
N THR A 685 14.37 -17.40 -11.32
CA THR A 685 15.80 -17.74 -11.40
C THR A 685 16.40 -17.17 -12.66
N VAL A 686 17.46 -16.37 -12.51
CA VAL A 686 18.28 -15.87 -13.61
C VAL A 686 19.60 -16.59 -13.58
N THR A 687 19.97 -17.27 -14.67
CA THR A 687 21.23 -18.02 -14.78
C THR A 687 22.05 -17.51 -15.95
N ARG A 688 23.36 -17.34 -15.75
CA ARG A 688 24.31 -16.96 -16.80
C ARG A 688 25.43 -17.99 -16.95
N GLN A 689 26.04 -18.05 -18.14
CA GLN A 689 26.92 -19.15 -18.54
C GLN A 689 28.38 -19.06 -18.01
N SER A 690 28.98 -17.88 -17.81
CA SER A 690 30.32 -17.68 -17.22
C SER A 690 30.71 -16.18 -17.23
N GLY A 691 31.53 -15.71 -16.27
CA GLY A 691 32.30 -14.46 -16.40
C GLY A 691 32.60 -13.70 -15.12
N THR A 692 33.69 -12.92 -15.12
CA THR A 692 34.09 -12.02 -14.01
C THR A 692 33.09 -10.87 -13.87
N LEU A 693 32.90 -10.39 -12.65
CA LEU A 693 31.55 -10.13 -12.20
C LEU A 693 31.39 -8.71 -11.66
N GLN A 694 30.72 -7.86 -12.44
CA GLN A 694 30.36 -6.51 -12.06
C GLN A 694 28.91 -6.25 -12.51
N GLN A 695 28.09 -5.63 -11.65
CA GLN A 695 26.75 -5.11 -11.98
C GLN A 695 25.67 -6.15 -12.39
N PHE A 696 25.55 -7.28 -11.67
CA PHE A 696 24.49 -8.29 -11.92
C PHE A 696 23.29 -8.15 -10.97
N ARG A 697 22.11 -7.84 -11.52
CA ARG A 697 20.86 -7.57 -10.78
C ARG A 697 19.62 -7.75 -11.65
N GLY A 698 18.47 -7.96 -11.02
CA GLY A 698 17.20 -8.10 -11.73
C GLY A 698 15.99 -8.00 -10.81
N ASN A 699 14.81 -7.82 -11.40
CA ASN A 699 13.51 -7.91 -10.73
C ASN A 699 12.42 -8.13 -11.79
N THR A 700 11.21 -8.44 -11.36
CA THR A 700 10.02 -8.74 -12.16
C THR A 700 8.84 -7.86 -11.77
N VAL A 701 7.95 -7.60 -12.73
CA VAL A 701 6.66 -6.92 -12.55
C VAL A 701 5.59 -7.70 -13.30
N SER A 702 4.42 -7.91 -12.72
CA SER A 702 3.28 -8.55 -13.36
C SER A 702 2.17 -7.57 -13.73
N TYR A 703 1.40 -7.96 -14.75
CA TYR A 703 0.27 -7.21 -15.29
C TYR A 703 -0.88 -8.17 -15.62
N THR A 704 -2.12 -7.70 -15.58
CA THR A 704 -3.33 -8.43 -15.99
C THR A 704 -3.90 -7.85 -17.28
N GLY A 705 -4.71 -8.63 -18.00
CA GLY A 705 -5.32 -8.22 -19.27
C GLY A 705 -4.34 -8.12 -20.45
N VAL A 706 -3.22 -8.84 -20.42
CA VAL A 706 -2.18 -8.83 -21.46
C VAL A 706 -2.44 -9.92 -22.49
N GLY A 707 -2.63 -9.51 -23.74
CA GLY A 707 -2.74 -10.42 -24.89
C GLY A 707 -1.55 -10.40 -25.84
N GLY A 708 -0.66 -9.42 -25.72
CA GLY A 708 0.52 -9.30 -26.56
C GLY A 708 1.55 -8.32 -26.01
N TYR A 709 2.70 -8.24 -26.67
CA TYR A 709 3.77 -7.35 -26.23
C TYR A 709 4.71 -6.95 -27.37
N THR A 710 5.32 -5.76 -27.24
CA THR A 710 6.39 -5.28 -28.13
C THR A 710 7.58 -4.78 -27.31
N GLY A 711 8.79 -5.19 -27.68
CA GLY A 711 10.03 -4.78 -27.04
C GLY A 711 10.67 -3.55 -27.68
N TYR A 712 11.18 -2.63 -26.85
CA TYR A 712 11.97 -1.49 -27.28
C TYR A 712 13.24 -1.38 -26.44
N THR A 713 14.33 -0.92 -27.04
CA THR A 713 15.59 -0.69 -26.30
C THR A 713 16.22 0.64 -26.65
N LYS A 714 17.00 1.17 -25.72
CA LYS A 714 17.79 2.38 -25.96
C LYS A 714 19.09 2.34 -25.15
N THR A 715 20.16 2.83 -25.77
CA THR A 715 21.47 3.02 -25.15
C THR A 715 21.95 4.44 -25.46
N ASN A 716 22.65 5.08 -24.52
CA ASN A 716 23.26 6.38 -24.81
C ASN A 716 24.50 6.62 -23.93
N ASN A 717 25.41 7.44 -24.46
CA ASN A 717 26.71 7.74 -23.90
C ASN A 717 26.81 9.16 -23.28
N ASP A 718 25.90 10.10 -23.60
CA ASP A 718 26.08 11.54 -23.29
C ASP A 718 24.83 12.23 -22.66
N GLY A 719 24.50 11.88 -21.42
CA GLY A 719 24.01 12.86 -20.42
C GLY A 719 22.57 13.43 -20.43
N GLY A 720 21.63 13.07 -21.31
CA GLY A 720 20.22 13.49 -21.14
C GLY A 720 19.19 12.66 -21.92
N MET A 721 18.12 12.19 -21.27
CA MET A 721 17.27 11.10 -21.81
C MET A 721 15.77 11.23 -21.56
N PRO A 722 15.00 11.25 -22.65
CA PRO A 722 13.78 10.48 -22.74
C PRO A 722 13.93 9.23 -23.62
N ILE A 723 13.32 8.10 -23.25
CA ILE A 723 12.93 7.05 -24.21
C ILE A 723 11.47 7.25 -24.58
N THR A 724 11.19 7.24 -25.88
CA THR A 724 9.88 7.51 -26.44
C THR A 724 9.35 6.22 -27.04
N VAL A 725 8.25 5.71 -26.52
CA VAL A 725 7.62 4.47 -26.96
C VAL A 725 6.24 4.79 -27.54
N PRO A 726 5.98 4.48 -28.82
CA PRO A 726 4.62 4.54 -29.36
C PRO A 726 3.75 3.52 -28.63
N SER A 727 2.64 3.95 -28.03
CA SER A 727 1.73 3.06 -27.30
C SER A 727 0.33 3.63 -27.33
N ALA A 728 -0.63 2.85 -27.80
CA ALA A 728 -2.04 3.24 -27.89
C ALA A 728 -2.71 3.31 -26.50
N PRO A 729 -3.79 4.10 -26.32
CA PRO A 729 -4.63 4.01 -25.12
C PRO A 729 -5.13 2.58 -24.87
N GLY A 730 -5.21 2.16 -23.60
CA GLY A 730 -5.59 0.78 -23.21
C GLY A 730 -4.41 -0.15 -22.95
N ARG A 731 -3.21 0.22 -23.41
CA ARG A 731 -1.94 -0.49 -23.21
C ARG A 731 -1.21 -0.03 -21.95
N ARG A 732 -0.16 -0.77 -21.59
CA ARG A 732 0.73 -0.40 -20.48
C ARG A 732 2.19 -0.57 -20.84
N VAL A 733 2.99 0.47 -20.62
CA VAL A 733 4.40 0.50 -21.01
C VAL A 733 5.27 0.30 -19.77
N ALA A 734 5.84 -0.89 -19.64
CA ALA A 734 6.74 -1.26 -18.55
C ALA A 734 8.20 -0.98 -18.95
N ASN A 735 8.95 -0.23 -18.14
CA ASN A 735 10.31 0.18 -18.48
C ASN A 735 11.28 -0.03 -17.31
N ALA A 736 12.51 -0.41 -17.64
CA ALA A 736 13.64 -0.35 -16.73
C ALA A 736 14.84 0.37 -17.37
N ILE A 737 15.58 1.10 -16.53
CA ILE A 737 16.74 1.90 -16.88
C ILE A 737 17.85 1.62 -15.87
N ALA A 738 19.06 1.47 -16.40
CA ALA A 738 20.22 1.06 -15.64
C ALA A 738 21.43 1.91 -16.01
N SER A 739 22.07 2.52 -15.01
CA SER A 739 23.39 3.14 -15.19
C SER A 739 24.46 2.07 -15.41
N THR A 740 25.42 2.33 -16.30
CA THR A 740 26.56 1.45 -16.59
C THR A 740 27.88 2.13 -16.19
N TRP A 741 28.85 1.34 -15.72
CA TRP A 741 30.12 1.83 -15.17
C TRP A 741 30.94 2.61 -16.21
N THR A 742 31.56 3.73 -15.81
CA THR A 742 32.60 4.42 -16.58
C THR A 742 33.92 4.29 -15.81
N GLY A 743 34.89 3.60 -16.40
CA GLY A 743 36.17 3.32 -15.76
C GLY A 743 36.91 4.60 -15.39
N GLY A 744 37.09 4.85 -14.09
CA GLY A 744 37.86 5.99 -13.59
C GLY A 744 37.48 6.40 -12.16
N GLY A 745 37.93 5.64 -11.17
CA GLY A 745 38.40 6.15 -9.85
C GLY A 745 37.53 7.01 -8.92
N THR A 746 36.35 7.53 -9.26
CA THR A 746 35.57 8.39 -8.34
C THR A 746 34.16 7.83 -8.11
N PRO A 747 33.77 7.53 -6.85
CA PRO A 747 32.39 7.16 -6.53
C PRO A 747 31.47 8.34 -6.85
N GLY A 748 30.58 8.20 -7.85
CA GLY A 748 29.61 9.24 -8.17
C GLY A 748 29.19 9.36 -9.64
N GLN A 749 29.86 8.72 -10.60
CA GLN A 749 29.44 8.79 -12.01
C GLN A 749 28.42 7.68 -12.35
N GLY A 750 27.20 8.11 -12.70
CA GLY A 750 26.06 7.24 -13.04
C GLY A 750 24.97 7.14 -11.97
N VAL A 751 24.66 8.21 -11.25
CA VAL A 751 23.46 8.27 -10.40
C VAL A 751 22.26 8.63 -11.26
N ILE A 752 21.20 7.82 -11.17
CA ILE A 752 19.88 8.17 -11.69
C ILE A 752 19.21 9.01 -10.60
N ASP A 753 19.17 10.32 -10.79
CA ASP A 753 18.74 11.32 -9.80
C ASP A 753 17.21 11.48 -9.75
N GLY A 754 16.51 11.01 -10.80
CA GLY A 754 15.04 11.00 -10.88
C GLY A 754 14.50 10.13 -12.01
N TYR A 755 13.30 9.57 -11.82
CA TYR A 755 12.53 8.81 -12.80
C TYR A 755 11.06 9.23 -12.71
N GLN A 756 10.51 9.81 -13.78
CA GLN A 756 9.12 10.28 -13.81
C GLN A 756 8.20 9.21 -14.39
N LYS A 757 7.43 8.51 -13.54
CA LYS A 757 6.35 7.57 -13.90
C LYS A 757 5.31 7.43 -12.78
N ALA A 758 4.18 6.78 -13.07
CA ALA A 758 3.06 6.60 -12.14
C ALA A 758 3.41 5.68 -10.95
N VAL A 759 4.22 4.64 -11.18
CA VAL A 759 4.77 3.78 -10.12
C VAL A 759 6.30 3.69 -10.28
N ARG A 760 7.04 3.92 -9.20
CA ARG A 760 8.51 3.85 -9.18
C ARG A 760 8.97 2.58 -8.48
N PHE A 761 9.71 1.74 -9.21
CA PHE A 761 10.35 0.54 -8.68
C PHE A 761 11.85 0.81 -8.47
N SER A 762 12.29 0.82 -7.22
CA SER A 762 13.72 0.81 -6.86
C SER A 762 14.19 -0.65 -6.83
N PHE A 763 14.99 -1.07 -7.82
CA PHE A 763 15.38 -2.47 -7.97
C PHE A 763 16.61 -2.91 -7.13
N SER A 764 17.24 -1.98 -6.38
CA SER A 764 18.17 -2.16 -5.22
C SER A 764 19.23 -1.03 -5.19
N PRO A 765 19.60 -0.44 -4.02
CA PRO A 765 20.58 0.65 -3.91
C PRO A 765 22.05 0.20 -3.64
N GLY A 766 22.44 -1.05 -3.93
CA GLY A 766 23.73 -1.62 -3.53
C GLY A 766 24.95 -1.34 -4.43
N GLN A 767 25.80 -0.41 -3.97
CA GLN A 767 27.25 -0.20 -4.17
C GLN A 767 27.86 0.40 -5.46
N ARG A 768 27.42 0.18 -6.71
CA ARG A 768 28.04 0.86 -7.90
C ARG A 768 27.07 1.02 -9.09
N GLY A 769 26.26 2.10 -9.07
CA GLY A 769 25.27 2.47 -10.10
C GLY A 769 23.91 1.75 -9.93
N GLY A 770 22.78 2.45 -10.11
CA GLY A 770 21.43 1.94 -9.81
C GLY A 770 20.66 1.39 -11.03
N MET A 771 19.64 0.55 -10.75
CA MET A 771 18.61 0.17 -11.71
C MET A 771 17.25 0.63 -11.18
N TYR A 772 16.51 1.34 -12.01
CA TYR A 772 15.17 1.84 -11.69
C TYR A 772 14.22 1.38 -12.78
N GLY A 773 12.96 1.20 -12.42
CA GLY A 773 11.92 1.01 -13.41
C GLY A 773 10.60 1.54 -12.93
N GLY A 774 9.61 1.33 -13.78
CA GLY A 774 8.24 1.74 -13.57
C GLY A 774 7.49 1.70 -14.87
N ASP A 775 6.23 2.05 -14.78
CA ASP A 775 5.29 1.88 -15.86
C ASP A 775 4.42 3.11 -16.06
N ALA A 776 3.76 3.16 -17.22
CA ALA A 776 2.78 4.19 -17.53
C ALA A 776 1.68 3.64 -18.44
N PRO A 777 0.46 4.17 -18.34
CA PRO A 777 -0.58 3.90 -19.32
C PRO A 777 -0.16 4.40 -20.71
N GLY A 778 -0.56 3.68 -21.76
CA GLY A 778 -0.38 4.09 -23.14
C GLY A 778 -1.16 5.36 -23.48
N ALA A 779 -0.55 6.28 -24.23
CA ALA A 779 -1.14 7.59 -24.55
C ALA A 779 -0.60 8.16 -25.88
N ALA A 780 -0.74 7.41 -26.97
CA ALA A 780 -0.12 7.59 -28.29
C ALA A 780 1.43 7.54 -28.29
N THR A 781 2.08 8.21 -27.34
CA THR A 781 3.51 8.21 -27.13
C THR A 781 3.83 8.33 -25.66
N VAL A 782 4.52 7.35 -25.11
CA VAL A 782 4.93 7.31 -23.70
C VAL A 782 6.41 7.66 -23.59
N GLU A 783 6.71 8.71 -22.84
CA GLU A 783 8.07 9.23 -22.66
C GLU A 783 8.59 8.89 -21.26
N HIS A 784 9.68 8.13 -21.13
CA HIS A 784 10.33 7.89 -19.82
C HIS A 784 11.55 8.78 -19.68
N ARG A 785 11.47 9.75 -18.77
CA ARG A 785 12.53 10.73 -18.51
C ARG A 785 13.38 10.33 -17.32
N VAL A 786 14.69 10.44 -17.48
CA VAL A 786 15.68 10.23 -16.43
C VAL A 786 16.69 11.37 -16.41
N THR A 787 16.98 11.86 -15.20
CA THR A 787 18.09 12.78 -14.95
C THR A 787 19.31 11.97 -14.52
N THR A 788 20.43 12.12 -15.23
CA THR A 788 21.72 11.52 -14.83
C THR A 788 22.79 12.59 -14.72
N THR A 789 23.66 12.47 -13.72
CA THR A 789 24.88 13.28 -13.62
C THR A 789 26.00 12.60 -14.41
N GLY A 790 26.03 12.80 -15.74
CA GLY A 790 27.10 12.36 -16.64
C GLY A 790 27.47 10.87 -16.55
N GLY A 791 26.84 10.01 -17.35
CA GLY A 791 27.14 8.58 -17.38
C GLY A 791 26.44 7.81 -18.52
N ARG A 792 26.97 6.63 -18.83
CA ARG A 792 26.38 5.68 -19.79
C ARG A 792 25.21 4.94 -19.14
N TRP A 793 24.16 4.63 -19.91
CA TRP A 793 23.02 3.86 -19.42
C TRP A 793 22.37 3.04 -20.53
N VAL A 794 21.73 1.95 -20.12
CA VAL A 794 20.92 1.06 -20.95
C VAL A 794 19.48 1.06 -20.46
N SER A 795 18.55 0.86 -21.37
CA SER A 795 17.14 0.67 -21.04
C SER A 795 16.49 -0.34 -21.95
N CYS A 796 15.58 -1.11 -21.36
CA CYS A 796 14.62 -1.94 -22.06
C CYS A 796 13.22 -1.54 -21.63
N THR A 797 12.31 -1.51 -22.61
CA THR A 797 10.89 -1.23 -22.42
C THR A 797 10.09 -2.33 -23.09
N VAL A 798 8.96 -2.67 -22.49
CA VAL A 798 7.95 -3.57 -23.04
C VAL A 798 6.64 -2.81 -23.09
N ASP A 799 6.09 -2.60 -24.28
CA ASP A 799 4.70 -2.13 -24.47
C ASP A 799 3.79 -3.35 -24.44
N LEU A 800 2.95 -3.46 -23.42
CA LEU A 800 2.02 -4.56 -23.23
C LEU A 800 0.70 -4.20 -23.88
N HIS A 801 0.23 -5.10 -24.72
CA HIS A 801 -1.01 -4.98 -25.46
C HIS A 801 -2.08 -5.81 -24.78
N ASP A 802 -3.28 -5.30 -24.83
CA ASP A 802 -4.47 -6.07 -24.54
C ASP A 802 -4.71 -7.13 -25.64
N THR A 803 -5.68 -8.02 -25.43
CA THR A 803 -6.00 -9.14 -26.34
C THR A 803 -6.68 -8.71 -27.66
N SER A 804 -6.49 -7.46 -28.11
CA SER A 804 -7.19 -6.83 -29.25
C SER A 804 -6.47 -6.92 -30.58
#